data_AF-A0A2V2XNU3-F1
#
_entry.id   AF-A0A2V2XNU3-F1
#
_cell.length_a   1.000
_cell.length_b   1.000
_cell.length_c   1.000
_cell.angle_alpha   90.00
_cell.angle_beta   90.00
_cell.angle_gamma   90.00
#
_symmetry.space_group_name_H-M   'P 1'
#
loop_
_entity.id
_entity.type
_entity.pdbx_description
1 polymer ?
#
loop_
_entity_poly.entity_id
_entity_poly.type
_entity_poly.pdbx_seq_one_letter_code
_entity_poly.pdbx_strand_id
1 'polypeptide(L)'
;MAEARFAVRPTAALHHVGFEVDTSRKQTQLYVSRRGLVLYVPHPYFIIKNMRRSFWHGVDKVQFALYPIPLSVVTAFSFGVFLWVLNSPADAWIRVNCVSDILWRLDERNFISARIPSRYRMPALCANVAFGAVTLFTALQRFVLRKLLSYNRWIYEGQGKLTRKTMLWGFILKTFFMHNLKRTGAYGSCLPSQPLPDLKITVQRFMKSMVPFYEGKTAEWEHLKKLSEDFLRNEGPQLQRYLWLKYLLADNYMTDWWIKYVYLAQRESLCINSNWFGVAFAKFLPTPLQASRAAALVYNLVKVKKSLDRRTFPPQFSGLVPLDMNQYRYVFNTTRIPGREMDVLVQHEGIKHIVVIHKGRFYQLEVLHPLTNHQLTPYQLEMALESILHSEDETDPVEALIPAFTTAPRAEWADIRDKHFVNNAYNVKPLRVIEEAIFVLCLDEMEPKSLEEESMMYLCGNGHNRWCDKSFNVIVTEGGHCGVHAEHSWGDALTLANVVEYSHASDEFKELYTEDGHVKKLPEDEVALTEGKFKVFVPNRIRFTTDAVMKRAVQGAQERCIREIKDVDIRVCRFADYGKGFPKKQRCSPDAWVQMAMQLAYFRDQGHFDQTYEAASMRMYRKGRTETIRTVSEESCAFVRAMEQPSLSAEAKLKLLRVACERHQKTSRDAIAGCGIDRHLFGLYCASTGFEVASEFLQAAMQSKWKLSTSQVLTRQLPAKFHPPNDEPFETPNGGFGPVQDDGYGVCYCLYGESLFYFTITSKHSCKSTSSTRLAEHIKRALRDMAALTGWN
;
A
#
# COMPACT_ATOMS: atom_id res chain seq x y z
N MET A 1 -43.81 7.29 -47.12
CA MET A 1 -44.64 6.28 -47.80
C MET A 1 -44.26 4.93 -47.20
N ALA A 2 -45.07 4.15 -46.48
CA ALA A 2 -46.53 4.15 -46.29
C ALA A 2 -46.89 3.64 -44.87
N GLU A 3 -48.02 4.17 -44.38
CA GLU A 3 -48.90 3.81 -43.24
C GLU A 3 -49.32 2.31 -43.27
N ALA A 4 -49.96 1.63 -42.30
CA ALA A 4 -50.38 1.77 -40.90
C ALA A 4 -51.06 0.41 -40.49
N ARG A 5 -51.06 0.10 -39.18
CA ARG A 5 -52.04 -0.70 -38.39
C ARG A 5 -52.54 -2.07 -38.91
N PHE A 6 -52.39 -3.13 -38.08
CA PHE A 6 -53.50 -4.00 -37.67
C PHE A 6 -53.28 -4.60 -36.27
N ALA A 7 -54.41 -4.88 -35.62
CA ALA A 7 -54.62 -5.06 -34.20
C ALA A 7 -54.36 -6.48 -33.66
N VAL A 8 -54.17 -6.52 -32.34
CA VAL A 8 -54.11 -7.68 -31.44
C VAL A 8 -55.40 -8.52 -31.47
N ARG A 9 -55.29 -9.86 -31.49
CA ARG A 9 -55.89 -10.78 -30.49
C ARG A 9 -55.12 -12.13 -30.44
N PRO A 10 -54.71 -12.60 -29.25
CA PRO A 10 -54.06 -13.89 -29.06
C PRO A 10 -55.08 -14.99 -28.74
N THR A 11 -54.88 -16.19 -29.29
CA THR A 11 -55.61 -17.42 -28.90
C THR A 11 -54.66 -18.44 -28.29
N ALA A 12 -55.08 -18.91 -27.10
CA ALA A 12 -54.92 -20.24 -26.49
C ALA A 12 -53.52 -20.88 -26.34
N ALA A 13 -52.99 -20.72 -25.12
CA ALA A 13 -52.29 -21.69 -24.27
C ALA A 13 -51.91 -23.09 -24.84
N LEU A 14 -50.60 -23.39 -24.86
CA LEU A 14 -49.92 -24.53 -24.20
C LEU A 14 -48.42 -24.54 -24.57
N HIS A 15 -47.58 -25.11 -23.69
CA HIS A 15 -46.09 -25.17 -23.69
C HIS A 15 -45.39 -24.09 -22.85
N HIS A 16 -45.41 -24.25 -21.52
CA HIS A 16 -44.64 -23.44 -20.57
C HIS A 16 -43.63 -24.30 -19.79
N VAL A 17 -42.42 -24.42 -20.34
CA VAL A 17 -41.07 -24.41 -19.76
C VAL A 17 -40.15 -24.64 -20.96
N GLY A 18 -39.28 -23.70 -21.29
CA GLY A 18 -38.29 -23.87 -22.37
C GLY A 18 -36.88 -23.66 -21.83
N PHE A 19 -35.93 -24.30 -22.52
CA PHE A 19 -34.51 -24.19 -22.23
C PHE A 19 -33.84 -23.54 -23.43
N GLU A 20 -33.20 -22.40 -23.22
CA GLU A 20 -32.40 -21.75 -24.26
C GLU A 20 -30.96 -21.61 -23.76
N VAL A 21 -30.03 -22.22 -24.49
CA VAL A 21 -28.60 -22.18 -24.19
C VAL A 21 -28.00 -21.03 -24.98
N ASP A 22 -27.83 -19.89 -24.32
CA ASP A 22 -27.08 -18.76 -24.89
C ASP A 22 -25.58 -19.07 -24.82
N THR A 23 -25.03 -19.53 -25.95
CA THR A 23 -23.62 -19.89 -26.11
C THR A 23 -22.67 -18.70 -26.03
N SER A 24 -23.19 -17.47 -26.16
CA SER A 24 -22.41 -16.23 -26.08
C SER A 24 -22.19 -15.76 -24.64
N ARG A 25 -23.15 -16.03 -23.73
CA ARG A 25 -23.09 -15.65 -22.31
C ARG A 25 -22.85 -16.81 -21.33
N LYS A 26 -22.93 -18.06 -21.81
CA LYS A 26 -22.70 -19.30 -21.03
C LYS A 26 -23.50 -19.36 -19.71
N GLN A 27 -24.72 -18.85 -19.75
CA GLN A 27 -25.73 -18.97 -18.69
C GLN A 27 -26.92 -19.75 -19.26
N THR A 28 -27.52 -20.62 -18.46
CA THR A 28 -28.78 -21.28 -18.83
C THR A 28 -29.92 -20.39 -18.39
N GLN A 29 -30.72 -19.91 -19.34
CA GLN A 29 -31.91 -19.12 -19.04
C GLN A 29 -33.07 -20.07 -18.79
N LEU A 30 -33.71 -19.94 -17.63
CA LEU A 30 -34.92 -20.68 -17.28
C LEU A 30 -36.08 -19.69 -17.16
N TYR A 31 -37.10 -19.86 -18.00
CA TYR A 31 -38.27 -18.98 -18.03
C TYR A 31 -39.55 -19.71 -17.59
N VAL A 32 -40.26 -19.11 -16.62
CA VAL A 32 -41.58 -19.56 -16.13
C VAL A 32 -42.55 -18.36 -16.14
N SER A 33 -43.65 -18.44 -16.89
CA SER A 33 -44.71 -17.41 -16.93
C SER A 33 -45.85 -17.79 -15.97
N ARG A 34 -46.38 -16.92 -15.09
CA ARG A 34 -47.26 -15.77 -15.40
C ARG A 34 -46.95 -14.47 -14.61
N ARG A 35 -45.86 -14.42 -13.84
CA ARG A 35 -45.39 -13.21 -13.12
C ARG A 35 -43.89 -12.93 -13.26
N GLY A 36 -43.29 -13.37 -14.37
CA GLY A 36 -41.97 -12.91 -14.83
C GLY A 36 -40.83 -13.12 -13.84
N LEU A 37 -40.48 -14.37 -13.53
CA LEU A 37 -39.21 -14.68 -12.88
C LEU A 37 -38.26 -15.26 -13.94
N VAL A 38 -37.25 -14.47 -14.32
CA VAL A 38 -36.15 -14.93 -15.16
C VAL A 38 -35.03 -15.36 -14.23
N LEU A 39 -34.77 -16.67 -14.15
CA LEU A 39 -33.71 -17.24 -13.34
C LEU A 39 -32.49 -17.51 -14.22
N TYR A 40 -31.41 -16.78 -13.96
CA TYR A 40 -30.11 -17.04 -14.55
C TYR A 40 -29.40 -18.13 -13.75
N VAL A 41 -29.36 -19.34 -14.30
CA VAL A 41 -28.63 -20.45 -13.67
C VAL A 41 -27.24 -20.52 -14.28
N PRO A 42 -26.16 -20.30 -13.51
CA PRO A 42 -24.80 -20.44 -14.03
C PRO A 42 -24.55 -21.89 -14.46
N HIS A 43 -23.78 -22.09 -15.53
CA HIS A 43 -23.43 -23.44 -15.99
C HIS A 43 -22.83 -24.29 -14.85
N PRO A 44 -23.15 -25.59 -14.72
CA PRO A 44 -22.72 -26.44 -13.60
C PRO A 44 -21.21 -26.40 -13.32
N TYR A 45 -20.37 -26.32 -14.35
CA TYR A 45 -18.93 -26.10 -14.21
C TYR A 45 -18.56 -24.88 -13.36
N PHE A 46 -19.26 -23.74 -13.52
CA PHE A 46 -19.00 -22.51 -12.76
C PHE A 46 -19.59 -22.56 -11.36
N ILE A 47 -20.74 -23.23 -11.18
CA ILE A 47 -21.26 -23.54 -9.84
C ILE A 47 -20.23 -24.39 -9.10
N ILE A 48 -19.74 -25.48 -9.70
CA ILE A 48 -18.71 -26.35 -9.13
C ILE A 48 -17.40 -25.57 -8.88
N LYS A 49 -16.98 -24.69 -9.80
CA LYS A 49 -15.78 -23.86 -9.62
C LYS A 49 -15.93 -22.83 -8.49
N ASN A 50 -17.09 -22.18 -8.38
CA ASN A 50 -17.38 -21.20 -7.31
C ASN A 50 -17.59 -21.89 -5.96
N MET A 51 -18.22 -23.05 -5.93
CA MET A 51 -18.30 -23.91 -4.75
C MET A 51 -16.91 -24.39 -4.36
N ARG A 52 -16.08 -24.82 -5.32
CA ARG A 52 -14.66 -25.18 -5.09
C ARG A 52 -13.87 -23.99 -4.55
N ARG A 53 -14.03 -22.78 -5.11
CA ARG A 53 -13.38 -21.56 -4.62
C ARG A 53 -13.85 -21.19 -3.21
N SER A 54 -15.16 -21.22 -2.95
CA SER A 54 -15.72 -20.98 -1.60
C SER A 54 -15.25 -22.03 -0.60
N PHE A 55 -15.18 -23.30 -1.01
CA PHE A 55 -14.64 -24.39 -0.22
C PHE A 55 -13.16 -24.12 0.11
N TRP A 56 -12.32 -23.81 -0.88
CA TRP A 56 -10.91 -23.47 -0.64
C TRP A 56 -10.73 -22.20 0.18
N HIS A 57 -11.61 -21.20 0.05
CA HIS A 57 -11.63 -20.04 0.95
C HIS A 57 -12.02 -20.42 2.39
N GLY A 58 -12.96 -21.34 2.57
CA GLY A 58 -13.30 -21.92 3.87
C GLY A 58 -12.13 -22.70 4.48
N VAL A 59 -11.50 -23.56 3.68
CA VAL A 59 -10.29 -24.32 4.03
C VAL A 59 -9.16 -23.36 4.41
N ASP A 60 -8.95 -22.28 3.67
CA ASP A 60 -7.95 -21.25 3.98
C ASP A 60 -8.25 -20.57 5.31
N LYS A 61 -9.51 -20.20 5.58
CA LYS A 61 -9.92 -19.62 6.88
C LYS A 61 -9.59 -20.57 8.03
N VAL A 62 -9.93 -21.86 7.88
CA VAL A 62 -9.61 -22.89 8.89
C VAL A 62 -8.09 -23.09 8.99
N GLN A 63 -7.38 -23.11 7.86
CA GLN A 63 -5.92 -23.23 7.83
C GLN A 63 -5.24 -22.06 8.55
N PHE A 64 -5.74 -20.83 8.42
CA PHE A 64 -5.26 -19.70 9.22
C PHE A 64 -5.62 -19.82 10.69
N ALA A 65 -6.80 -20.37 11.01
CA ALA A 65 -7.22 -20.64 12.37
C ALA A 65 -6.40 -21.76 13.03
N LEU A 66 -5.68 -22.58 12.26
CA LEU A 66 -4.78 -23.66 12.73
C LEU A 66 -3.28 -23.39 12.53
N TYR A 67 -2.90 -22.30 11.88
CA TYR A 67 -1.51 -21.85 11.74
C TYR A 67 -0.77 -21.77 13.10
N PRO A 68 0.49 -22.21 13.25
CA PRO A 68 1.46 -22.58 12.22
C PRO A 68 1.37 -24.04 11.75
N ILE A 69 0.46 -24.86 12.30
CA ILE A 69 0.35 -26.27 11.91
C ILE A 69 -0.52 -26.38 10.65
N PRO A 70 -0.06 -27.06 9.58
CA PRO A 70 -0.88 -27.28 8.39
C PRO A 70 -2.17 -28.03 8.73
N LEU A 71 -3.30 -27.62 8.16
CA LEU A 71 -4.58 -28.32 8.34
C LEU A 71 -4.44 -29.82 8.03
N SER A 72 -3.65 -30.20 7.02
CA SER A 72 -3.38 -31.60 6.67
C SER A 72 -2.77 -32.41 7.83
N VAL A 73 -1.89 -31.80 8.62
CA VAL A 73 -1.27 -32.43 9.80
C VAL A 73 -2.31 -32.57 10.91
N VAL A 74 -3.11 -31.53 11.15
CA VAL A 74 -4.20 -31.57 12.15
C VAL A 74 -5.22 -32.65 11.78
N THR A 75 -5.62 -32.73 10.51
CA THR A 75 -6.56 -33.74 10.02
C THR A 75 -5.95 -35.13 10.04
N ALA A 76 -4.68 -35.30 9.67
CA ALA A 76 -4.00 -36.59 9.71
C ALA A 76 -3.84 -37.10 11.15
N PHE A 77 -3.52 -36.20 12.09
CA PHE A 77 -3.45 -36.54 13.52
C PHE A 77 -4.83 -36.94 14.07
N SER A 78 -5.85 -36.12 13.81
CA SER A 78 -7.24 -36.40 14.21
C SER A 78 -7.76 -37.72 13.60
N PHE A 79 -7.46 -37.98 12.32
CA PHE A 79 -7.80 -39.22 11.65
C PHE A 79 -6.99 -40.42 12.17
N GLY A 80 -5.72 -40.23 12.50
CA GLY A 80 -4.89 -41.23 13.16
C GLY A 80 -5.46 -41.63 14.53
N VAL A 81 -5.90 -40.66 15.33
CA VAL A 81 -6.61 -40.91 16.60
C VAL A 81 -7.92 -41.65 16.35
N PHE A 82 -8.70 -41.25 15.33
CA PHE A 82 -9.92 -41.96 14.96
C PHE A 82 -9.64 -43.45 14.67
N LEU A 83 -8.67 -43.74 13.80
CA LEU A 83 -8.32 -45.12 13.44
C LEU A 83 -7.75 -45.90 14.62
N TRP A 84 -6.91 -45.28 15.44
CA TRP A 84 -6.36 -45.91 16.63
C TRP A 84 -7.46 -46.33 17.61
N VAL A 85 -8.39 -45.42 17.93
CA VAL A 85 -9.51 -45.73 18.81
C VAL A 85 -10.43 -46.77 18.16
N LEU A 86 -10.75 -46.63 16.87
CA LEU A 86 -11.61 -47.58 16.15
C LEU A 86 -11.10 -49.03 16.22
N ASN A 87 -9.78 -49.23 16.09
CA ASN A 87 -9.15 -50.54 16.17
C ASN A 87 -8.78 -50.97 17.60
N SER A 88 -8.97 -50.11 18.60
CA SER A 88 -8.69 -50.45 19.99
C SER A 88 -9.80 -51.36 20.56
N PRO A 89 -9.44 -52.42 21.33
CA PRO A 89 -10.38 -53.28 22.05
C PRO A 89 -11.38 -52.47 22.89
N ALA A 90 -12.57 -53.03 23.14
CA ALA A 90 -13.64 -52.33 23.87
C ALA A 90 -13.26 -51.98 25.32
N ASP A 91 -12.41 -52.81 25.94
CA ASP A 91 -11.83 -52.67 27.28
C ASP A 91 -10.53 -51.85 27.31
N ALA A 92 -10.05 -51.38 26.16
CA ALA A 92 -8.85 -50.55 26.09
C ALA A 92 -9.02 -49.27 26.92
N TRP A 93 -7.99 -48.89 27.67
CA TRP A 93 -7.99 -47.74 28.57
C TRP A 93 -8.53 -46.44 27.95
N ILE A 94 -8.31 -46.21 26.66
CA ILE A 94 -8.79 -45.01 25.95
C ILE A 94 -10.33 -44.93 25.85
N ARG A 95 -11.04 -46.07 26.01
CA ARG A 95 -12.50 -46.20 25.91
C ARG A 95 -13.21 -46.29 27.27
N VAL A 96 -12.47 -46.61 28.35
CA VAL A 96 -13.04 -46.94 29.67
C VAL A 96 -12.49 -46.09 30.82
N ASN A 97 -11.79 -45.00 30.51
CA ASN A 97 -11.31 -44.04 31.51
C ASN A 97 -12.35 -42.94 31.83
N CYS A 98 -12.07 -42.15 32.86
CA CYS A 98 -12.95 -41.06 33.29
C CYS A 98 -13.21 -40.00 32.21
N VAL A 99 -12.26 -39.78 31.29
CA VAL A 99 -12.41 -38.83 30.18
C VAL A 99 -13.37 -39.39 29.13
N SER A 100 -13.27 -40.68 28.78
CA SER A 100 -14.22 -41.33 27.87
C SER A 100 -15.64 -41.35 28.43
N ASP A 101 -15.81 -41.49 29.74
CA ASP A 101 -17.14 -41.40 30.38
C ASP A 101 -17.75 -40.00 30.21
N ILE A 102 -16.94 -38.95 30.36
CA ILE A 102 -17.37 -37.57 30.13
C ILE A 102 -17.76 -37.37 28.66
N LEU A 103 -16.96 -37.90 27.72
CA LEU A 103 -17.24 -37.78 26.28
C LEU A 103 -18.54 -38.50 25.90
N TRP A 104 -18.81 -39.69 26.45
CA TRP A 104 -20.07 -40.39 26.25
C TRP A 104 -21.26 -39.60 26.77
N ARG A 105 -21.18 -39.03 27.98
CA ARG A 105 -22.27 -38.19 28.54
C ARG A 105 -22.54 -36.93 27.71
N LEU A 106 -21.50 -36.36 27.09
CA LEU A 106 -21.65 -35.22 26.17
C LEU A 106 -22.28 -35.66 24.83
N ASP A 107 -21.91 -36.84 24.34
CA ASP A 107 -22.44 -37.44 23.12
C ASP A 107 -23.93 -37.78 23.23
N GLU A 108 -24.37 -38.32 24.38
CA GLU A 108 -25.76 -38.65 24.65
C GLU A 108 -26.69 -37.43 24.60
N ARG A 109 -26.16 -36.22 24.83
CA ARG A 109 -26.90 -34.95 24.73
C ARG A 109 -26.95 -34.38 23.30
N ASN A 110 -26.21 -34.96 22.36
CA ASN A 110 -26.11 -34.46 21.00
C ASN A 110 -27.06 -35.22 20.05
N PHE A 111 -28.12 -34.56 19.60
CA PHE A 111 -29.12 -35.17 18.70
C PHE A 111 -28.54 -35.68 17.36
N ILE A 112 -27.39 -35.13 16.93
CA ILE A 112 -26.73 -35.51 15.67
C ILE A 112 -25.94 -36.82 15.81
N SER A 113 -25.28 -37.05 16.96
CA SER A 113 -24.49 -38.28 17.19
C SER A 113 -25.37 -39.52 17.32
N ALA A 114 -26.63 -39.36 17.73
CA ALA A 114 -27.63 -40.42 17.77
C ALA A 114 -27.83 -41.12 16.41
N ARG A 115 -27.54 -40.43 15.30
CA ARG A 115 -27.62 -40.97 13.92
C ARG A 115 -26.36 -41.73 13.48
N ILE A 116 -25.27 -41.63 14.24
CA ILE A 116 -24.00 -42.32 13.96
C ILE A 116 -24.05 -43.71 14.60
N PRO A 117 -23.61 -44.80 13.93
CA PRO A 117 -23.53 -46.12 14.55
C PRO A 117 -22.62 -46.10 15.79
N SER A 118 -23.04 -46.78 16.86
CA SER A 118 -22.36 -46.78 18.17
C SER A 118 -20.86 -47.07 18.08
N ARG A 119 -20.45 -47.98 17.17
CA ARG A 119 -19.04 -48.33 16.93
C ARG A 119 -18.14 -47.16 16.53
N TYR A 120 -18.69 -46.11 15.92
CA TYR A 120 -17.94 -44.94 15.42
C TYR A 120 -18.03 -43.71 16.31
N ARG A 121 -18.94 -43.68 17.29
CA ARG A 121 -19.18 -42.50 18.13
C ARG A 121 -17.95 -42.14 18.96
N MET A 122 -17.43 -43.08 19.74
CA MET A 122 -16.23 -42.86 20.57
C MET A 122 -14.99 -42.49 19.73
N PRO A 123 -14.63 -43.21 18.64
CA PRO A 123 -13.59 -42.76 17.72
C PRO A 123 -13.76 -41.32 17.21
N ALA A 124 -14.98 -40.91 16.81
CA ALA A 124 -15.26 -39.57 16.33
C ALA A 124 -15.10 -38.50 17.43
N LEU A 125 -15.54 -38.80 18.66
CA LEU A 125 -15.38 -37.91 19.81
C LEU A 125 -13.91 -37.69 20.14
N CYS A 126 -13.11 -38.77 20.24
CA CYS A 126 -11.67 -38.67 20.48
C CYS A 126 -10.95 -37.89 19.36
N ALA A 127 -11.33 -38.10 18.10
CA ALA A 127 -10.79 -37.36 16.96
C ALA A 127 -11.12 -35.85 17.02
N ASN A 128 -12.34 -35.50 17.47
CA ASN A 128 -12.75 -34.11 17.68
C ASN A 128 -12.01 -33.46 18.86
N VAL A 129 -11.81 -34.20 19.96
CA VAL A 129 -11.00 -33.73 21.10
C VAL A 129 -9.55 -33.50 20.66
N ALA A 130 -8.97 -34.42 19.89
CA ALA A 130 -7.64 -34.26 19.32
C ALA A 130 -7.54 -33.03 18.40
N PHE A 131 -8.54 -32.81 17.54
CA PHE A 131 -8.61 -31.62 16.70
C PHE A 131 -8.71 -30.33 17.55
N GLY A 132 -9.55 -30.32 18.57
CA GLY A 132 -9.69 -29.21 19.51
C GLY A 132 -8.41 -28.92 20.29
N ALA A 133 -7.71 -29.96 20.77
CA ALA A 133 -6.44 -29.85 21.48
C ALA A 133 -5.33 -29.26 20.60
N VAL A 134 -5.22 -29.72 19.34
CA VAL A 134 -4.27 -29.14 18.38
C VAL A 134 -4.64 -27.70 18.04
N THR A 135 -5.93 -27.39 17.89
CA THR A 135 -6.40 -26.01 17.68
C THR A 135 -6.00 -25.11 18.84
N LEU A 136 -6.25 -25.54 20.08
CA LEU A 136 -5.85 -24.80 21.29
C LEU A 136 -4.33 -24.62 21.37
N PHE A 137 -3.57 -25.67 21.06
CA PHE A 137 -2.10 -25.60 21.02
C PHE A 137 -1.61 -24.59 19.98
N THR A 138 -2.21 -24.54 18.78
CA THR A 138 -1.85 -23.56 17.74
C THR A 138 -2.21 -22.14 18.18
N ALA A 139 -3.35 -21.94 18.84
CA ALA A 139 -3.73 -20.65 19.42
C ALA A 139 -2.71 -20.20 20.49
N LEU A 140 -2.27 -21.13 21.36
CA LEU A 140 -1.23 -20.88 22.35
C LEU A 140 0.11 -20.52 21.68
N GLN A 141 0.52 -21.26 20.65
CA GLN A 141 1.73 -20.94 19.88
C GLN A 141 1.66 -19.54 19.26
N ARG A 142 0.52 -19.14 18.67
CA ARG A 142 0.35 -17.78 18.15
C ARG A 142 0.44 -16.73 19.25
N PHE A 143 -0.16 -17.00 20.42
CA PHE A 143 -0.08 -16.10 21.56
C PHE A 143 1.36 -15.95 22.04
N VAL A 144 2.10 -17.04 22.20
CA VAL A 144 3.52 -17.03 22.56
C VAL A 144 4.33 -16.27 21.52
N LEU A 145 4.15 -16.56 20.23
CA LEU A 145 4.83 -15.84 19.15
C LEU A 145 4.50 -14.35 19.17
N ARG A 146 3.23 -13.98 19.39
CA ARG A 146 2.83 -12.57 19.52
C ARG A 146 3.54 -11.88 20.69
N LYS A 147 3.66 -12.56 21.84
CA LYS A 147 4.41 -12.04 22.99
C LYS A 147 5.90 -11.92 22.70
N LEU A 148 6.50 -12.89 22.02
CA LEU A 148 7.89 -12.80 21.58
C LEU A 148 8.10 -11.65 20.60
N LEU A 149 7.22 -11.47 19.62
CA LEU A 149 7.30 -10.39 18.63
C LEU A 149 7.01 -9.00 19.22
N SER A 150 6.37 -8.92 20.40
CA SER A 150 6.23 -7.65 21.14
C SER A 150 7.53 -7.18 21.81
N TYR A 151 8.58 -8.01 21.82
CA TYR A 151 9.88 -7.62 22.34
C TYR A 151 10.63 -6.73 21.36
N ASN A 152 10.75 -5.45 21.71
CA ASN A 152 11.36 -4.42 20.86
C ASN A 152 12.76 -3.96 21.31
N ARG A 153 13.32 -4.51 22.41
CA ARG A 153 14.61 -4.00 22.92
C ARG A 153 15.78 -4.21 21.97
N TRP A 154 15.72 -5.23 21.12
CA TRP A 154 16.72 -5.49 20.10
C TRP A 154 16.91 -4.31 19.13
N ILE A 155 15.87 -3.48 18.91
CA ILE A 155 15.93 -2.25 18.08
C ILE A 155 16.92 -1.24 18.66
N TYR A 156 17.10 -1.23 19.98
CA TYR A 156 17.97 -0.30 20.69
C TYR A 156 19.42 -0.80 20.83
N GLU A 157 19.68 -2.07 20.51
CA GLU A 157 20.98 -2.71 20.64
C GLU A 157 21.76 -2.60 19.31
N GLY A 158 23.02 -2.14 19.37
CA GLY A 158 23.88 -2.02 18.18
C GLY A 158 24.44 -3.36 17.71
N GLN A 159 24.92 -3.42 16.46
CA GLN A 159 25.60 -4.60 15.92
C GLN A 159 26.82 -4.96 16.79
N GLY A 160 26.80 -6.17 17.37
CA GLY A 160 27.88 -6.70 18.21
C GLY A 160 27.73 -6.55 19.73
N LYS A 161 26.68 -5.86 20.23
CA LYS A 161 26.43 -5.70 21.68
C LYS A 161 25.06 -6.23 22.10
N LEU A 162 24.66 -7.38 21.56
CA LEU A 162 23.36 -7.97 21.89
C LEU A 162 23.36 -8.48 23.34
N THR A 163 22.29 -8.16 24.08
CA THR A 163 22.13 -8.69 25.45
C THR A 163 21.86 -10.19 25.42
N ARG A 164 22.21 -10.92 26.49
CA ARG A 164 21.87 -12.36 26.62
C ARG A 164 20.37 -12.63 26.40
N LYS A 165 19.52 -11.69 26.84
CA LYS A 165 18.07 -11.73 26.62
C LYS A 165 17.71 -11.64 25.14
N THR A 166 18.30 -10.71 24.39
CA THR A 166 18.06 -10.58 22.94
C THR A 166 18.61 -11.77 22.16
N MET A 167 19.79 -12.28 22.54
CA MET A 167 20.33 -13.51 21.93
C MET A 167 19.42 -14.71 22.16
N LEU A 168 18.93 -14.91 23.40
CA LEU A 168 17.98 -15.96 23.72
C LEU A 168 16.65 -15.80 22.95
N TRP A 169 16.12 -14.58 22.88
CA TRP A 169 14.92 -14.27 22.10
C TRP A 169 15.10 -14.62 20.62
N GLY A 170 16.22 -14.20 20.02
CA GLY A 170 16.55 -14.48 18.62
C GLY A 170 16.74 -15.97 18.36
N PHE A 171 17.38 -16.69 19.29
CA PHE A 171 17.50 -18.14 19.24
C PHE A 171 16.13 -18.82 19.28
N ILE A 172 15.24 -18.42 20.20
CA ILE A 172 13.90 -18.99 20.30
C ILE A 172 13.11 -18.75 19.01
N LEU A 173 13.10 -17.51 18.49
CA LEU A 173 12.42 -17.20 17.24
C LEU A 173 12.97 -18.03 16.08
N LYS A 174 14.29 -18.04 15.88
CA LYS A 174 14.94 -18.74 14.78
C LYS A 174 14.70 -20.24 14.81
N THR A 175 14.76 -20.85 15.99
CA THR A 175 14.67 -22.31 16.16
C THR A 175 13.23 -22.83 16.13
N PHE A 176 12.27 -22.11 16.72
CA PHE A 176 10.91 -22.64 16.95
C PHE A 176 9.81 -21.99 16.09
N PHE A 177 10.03 -20.77 15.56
CA PHE A 177 8.96 -19.99 14.94
C PHE A 177 9.28 -19.54 13.50
N MET A 178 10.57 -19.37 13.17
CA MET A 178 11.03 -18.89 11.87
C MET A 178 11.39 -20.04 10.93
N HIS A 179 10.48 -21.01 10.80
CA HIS A 179 10.52 -21.95 9.70
C HIS A 179 10.01 -21.24 8.44
N ASN A 180 10.70 -21.41 7.30
CA ASN A 180 10.47 -20.72 6.02
C ASN A 180 9.04 -20.90 5.47
N LEU A 181 8.08 -20.22 6.07
CA LEU A 181 6.70 -20.21 5.62
C LEU A 181 6.63 -19.34 4.39
N LYS A 182 6.41 -19.97 3.24
CA LYS A 182 6.45 -19.30 1.94
C LYS A 182 5.14 -18.60 1.56
N ARG A 183 4.17 -18.49 2.49
CA ARG A 183 2.84 -17.95 2.20
C ARG A 183 2.68 -16.49 2.59
N THR A 184 2.14 -15.69 1.67
CA THR A 184 1.84 -14.26 1.89
C THR A 184 0.94 -14.08 3.10
N GLY A 185 1.33 -13.16 4.01
CA GLY A 185 0.53 -12.83 5.19
C GLY A 185 0.43 -13.94 6.26
N ALA A 186 1.21 -15.03 6.15
CA ALA A 186 1.16 -16.14 7.10
C ALA A 186 1.35 -15.71 8.57
N TYR A 187 2.19 -14.70 8.79
CA TYR A 187 2.49 -14.18 10.13
C TYR A 187 1.47 -13.15 10.65
N GLY A 188 0.53 -12.67 9.82
CA GLY A 188 -0.32 -11.53 10.17
C GLY A 188 -1.18 -11.73 11.43
N SER A 189 -1.61 -12.95 11.72
CA SER A 189 -2.35 -13.28 12.95
C SER A 189 -1.45 -13.39 14.19
N CYS A 190 -0.15 -13.56 13.99
CA CYS A 190 0.86 -13.66 15.05
C CYS A 190 1.50 -12.30 15.39
N LEU A 191 1.38 -11.31 14.52
CA LEU A 191 1.90 -9.97 14.81
C LEU A 191 1.21 -9.35 16.03
N PRO A 192 1.96 -8.63 16.88
CA PRO A 192 1.39 -7.86 17.97
C PRO A 192 0.55 -6.69 17.43
N SER A 193 -0.48 -6.30 18.17
CA SER A 193 -1.16 -5.02 17.94
C SER A 193 -0.19 -3.87 18.21
N GLN A 194 -0.35 -2.76 17.49
CA GLN A 194 0.45 -1.56 17.72
C GLN A 194 0.30 -1.13 19.18
N PRO A 195 1.38 -0.97 19.95
CA PRO A 195 1.30 -0.65 21.37
C PRO A 195 0.66 0.73 21.56
N LEU A 196 -0.10 0.86 22.64
CA LEU A 196 -0.63 2.13 23.12
C LEU A 196 0.40 2.77 24.06
N PRO A 197 0.98 3.93 23.72
CA PRO A 197 1.96 4.58 24.59
C PRO A 197 1.36 5.07 25.91
N ASP A 198 2.23 5.35 26.88
CA ASP A 198 1.83 6.01 28.12
C ASP A 198 1.50 7.49 27.86
N LEU A 199 0.36 7.95 28.39
CA LEU A 199 -0.14 9.31 28.20
C LEU A 199 0.87 10.38 28.65
N LYS A 200 1.42 10.23 29.86
CA LYS A 200 2.34 11.21 30.45
C LYS A 200 3.63 11.27 29.65
N ILE A 201 4.17 10.11 29.25
CA ILE A 201 5.37 10.04 28.42
C ILE A 201 5.13 10.69 27.04
N THR A 202 3.97 10.45 26.41
CA THR A 202 3.63 11.09 25.13
C THR A 202 3.56 12.61 25.26
N VAL A 203 2.88 13.14 26.27
CA VAL A 203 2.79 14.60 26.50
C VAL A 203 4.17 15.19 26.79
N GLN A 204 4.98 14.55 27.63
CA GLN A 204 6.37 14.99 27.90
C GLN A 204 7.23 15.04 26.63
N ARG A 205 7.14 14.02 25.78
CA ARG A 205 7.87 13.96 24.51
C ARG A 205 7.37 15.01 23.53
N PHE A 206 6.06 15.23 23.45
CA PHE A 206 5.48 16.30 22.65
C PHE A 206 6.01 17.66 23.10
N MET A 207 5.88 18.00 24.38
CA MET A 207 6.39 19.27 24.93
C MET A 207 7.88 19.46 24.64
N LYS A 208 8.69 18.41 24.84
CA LYS A 208 10.12 18.46 24.51
C LYS A 208 10.36 18.74 23.01
N SER A 209 9.59 18.12 22.12
CA SER A 209 9.71 18.37 20.67
C SER A 209 9.29 19.78 20.26
N MET A 210 8.48 20.47 21.07
CA MET A 210 8.00 21.81 20.76
C MET A 210 8.95 22.92 21.19
N VAL A 211 9.85 22.66 22.15
CA VAL A 211 10.79 23.67 22.71
C VAL A 211 11.45 24.56 21.64
N PRO A 212 12.01 24.02 20.53
CA PRO A 212 12.71 24.84 19.54
C PRO A 212 11.85 25.90 18.84
N PHE A 213 10.52 25.73 18.81
CA PHE A 213 9.59 26.62 18.10
C PHE A 213 9.02 27.75 18.96
N TYR A 214 9.32 27.73 20.26
CA TYR A 214 8.85 28.70 21.25
C TYR A 214 9.98 29.56 21.83
N GLU A 215 11.19 29.48 21.28
CA GLU A 215 12.28 30.39 21.67
C GLU A 215 11.86 31.85 21.42
N GLY A 216 11.96 32.70 22.45
CA GLY A 216 11.49 34.09 22.41
C GLY A 216 9.98 34.28 22.56
N LYS A 217 9.19 33.21 22.73
CA LYS A 217 7.72 33.24 22.88
C LYS A 217 7.27 32.74 24.25
N THR A 218 7.79 33.34 25.32
CA THR A 218 7.60 32.87 26.71
C THR A 218 6.12 32.75 27.11
N ALA A 219 5.28 33.72 26.74
CA ALA A 219 3.85 33.68 27.08
C ALA A 219 3.11 32.51 26.41
N GLU A 220 3.38 32.25 25.12
CA GLU A 220 2.78 31.13 24.39
C GLU A 220 3.29 29.78 24.90
N TRP A 221 4.57 29.68 25.27
CA TRP A 221 5.15 28.48 25.87
C TRP A 221 4.51 28.14 27.21
N GLU A 222 4.40 29.12 28.12
CA GLU A 222 3.76 28.90 29.42
C GLU A 222 2.27 28.57 29.28
N HIS A 223 1.60 29.15 28.28
CA HIS A 223 0.22 28.77 27.96
C HIS A 223 0.14 27.30 27.51
N LEU A 224 0.94 26.87 26.53
CA LEU A 224 0.94 25.47 26.07
C LEU A 224 1.30 24.50 27.20
N LYS A 225 2.26 24.87 28.05
CA LYS A 225 2.65 24.10 29.23
C LYS A 225 1.48 23.94 30.19
N LYS A 226 0.79 25.03 30.52
CA LYS A 226 -0.42 24.98 31.35
C LYS A 226 -1.48 24.06 30.73
N LEU A 227 -1.78 24.21 29.43
CA LEU A 227 -2.71 23.32 28.72
C LEU A 227 -2.31 21.84 28.85
N SER A 228 -1.02 21.54 28.72
CA SER A 228 -0.51 20.17 28.84
C SER A 228 -0.65 19.59 30.26
N GLU A 229 -0.46 20.42 31.29
CA GLU A 229 -0.62 20.03 32.69
C GLU A 229 -2.10 19.83 33.04
N ASP A 230 -2.96 20.73 32.58
CA ASP A 230 -4.42 20.65 32.76
C ASP A 230 -4.97 19.41 32.04
N PHE A 231 -4.56 19.15 30.80
CA PHE A 231 -4.93 17.95 30.04
C PHE A 231 -4.58 16.65 30.79
N LEU A 232 -3.38 16.57 31.39
CA LEU A 232 -2.94 15.40 32.14
C LEU A 232 -3.71 15.19 33.45
N ARG A 233 -4.26 16.27 34.04
CA ARG A 233 -5.05 16.20 35.29
C ARG A 233 -6.53 15.92 35.01
N ASN A 234 -7.06 16.41 33.89
CA ASN A 234 -8.48 16.45 33.60
C ASN A 234 -8.88 15.39 32.56
N GLU A 235 -9.06 15.78 31.30
CA GLU A 235 -9.67 14.95 30.25
C GLU A 235 -8.74 13.86 29.69
N GLY A 236 -7.41 14.06 29.73
CA GLY A 236 -6.43 13.13 29.19
C GLY A 236 -6.56 11.69 29.72
N PRO A 237 -6.62 11.46 31.05
CA PRO A 237 -6.84 10.13 31.62
C PRO A 237 -8.13 9.44 31.15
N GLN A 238 -9.21 10.19 30.93
CA GLN A 238 -10.47 9.65 30.43
C GLN A 238 -10.33 9.21 28.97
N LEU A 239 -9.75 10.06 28.12
CA LEU A 239 -9.51 9.77 26.71
C LEU A 239 -8.54 8.59 26.54
N GLN A 240 -7.53 8.49 27.40
CA GLN A 240 -6.62 7.35 27.43
C GLN A 240 -7.35 6.03 27.73
N ARG A 241 -8.34 6.04 28.64
CA ARG A 241 -9.17 4.85 28.91
C ARG A 241 -10.00 4.45 27.70
N TYR A 242 -10.55 5.40 26.95
CA TYR A 242 -11.27 5.10 25.70
C TYR A 242 -10.36 4.47 24.64
N LEU A 243 -9.16 5.03 24.45
CA LEU A 243 -8.16 4.43 23.56
C LEU A 243 -7.73 3.04 24.01
N TRP A 244 -7.56 2.84 25.32
CA TRP A 244 -7.21 1.54 25.87
C TRP A 244 -8.29 0.49 25.60
N LEU A 245 -9.58 0.85 25.75
CA LEU A 245 -10.69 -0.03 25.36
C LEU A 245 -10.63 -0.38 23.87
N LYS A 246 -10.38 0.60 22.99
CA LYS A 246 -10.20 0.35 21.55
C LYS A 246 -8.99 -0.55 21.28
N TYR A 247 -7.87 -0.35 21.98
CA TYR A 247 -6.67 -1.19 21.88
C TYR A 247 -6.94 -2.65 22.25
N LEU A 248 -7.80 -2.90 23.24
CA LEU A 248 -8.19 -4.27 23.62
C LEU A 248 -9.11 -4.94 22.59
N LEU A 249 -10.02 -4.17 21.98
CA LEU A 249 -11.09 -4.71 21.13
C LEU A 249 -10.70 -4.77 19.65
N ALA A 250 -9.81 -3.89 19.19
CA ALA A 250 -9.41 -3.79 17.79
C ALA A 250 -8.10 -4.54 17.51
N ASP A 251 -7.94 -5.01 16.27
CA ASP A 251 -6.65 -5.57 15.81
C ASP A 251 -5.52 -4.54 15.88
N ASN A 252 -5.85 -3.27 15.63
CA ASN A 252 -4.99 -2.10 15.70
C ASN A 252 -5.87 -0.90 16.05
N TYR A 253 -5.49 -0.09 17.05
CA TYR A 253 -6.29 1.03 17.53
C TYR A 253 -6.20 2.29 16.64
N MET A 254 -5.34 2.28 15.62
CA MET A 254 -5.01 3.49 14.84
C MET A 254 -5.37 3.38 13.37
N THR A 255 -5.13 2.22 12.74
CA THR A 255 -5.17 2.09 11.28
C THR A 255 -6.48 2.52 10.64
N ASP A 256 -7.62 2.17 11.23
CA ASP A 256 -8.94 2.52 10.69
C ASP A 256 -9.22 4.02 10.79
N TRP A 257 -8.89 4.64 11.91
CA TRP A 257 -9.01 6.09 12.10
C TRP A 257 -8.03 6.88 11.23
N TRP A 258 -6.80 6.39 11.06
CA TRP A 258 -5.81 7.00 10.18
C TRP A 258 -6.31 7.04 8.73
N ILE A 259 -6.77 5.91 8.21
CA ILE A 259 -7.33 5.84 6.84
C ILE A 259 -8.53 6.77 6.70
N LYS A 260 -9.48 6.67 7.64
CA LYS A 260 -10.75 7.39 7.59
C LYS A 260 -10.58 8.91 7.66
N TYR A 261 -9.90 9.40 8.70
CA TYR A 261 -9.91 10.84 9.01
C TYR A 261 -8.76 11.61 8.37
N VAL A 262 -7.62 10.98 8.06
CA VAL A 262 -6.50 11.68 7.41
C VAL A 262 -6.63 11.66 5.90
N TYR A 263 -7.06 10.53 5.31
CA TYR A 263 -7.15 10.42 3.86
C TYR A 263 -8.59 10.55 3.36
N LEU A 264 -9.49 9.67 3.80
CA LEU A 264 -10.82 9.57 3.21
C LEU A 264 -11.73 10.76 3.52
N ALA A 265 -11.49 11.49 4.60
CA ALA A 265 -12.21 12.72 4.95
C ALA A 265 -11.61 13.99 4.31
N GLN A 266 -10.35 13.98 3.85
CA GLN A 266 -9.73 15.13 3.19
C GLN A 266 -10.48 15.48 1.90
N ARG A 267 -10.84 16.75 1.70
CA ARG A 267 -11.66 17.21 0.55
C ARG A 267 -10.89 17.88 -0.59
N GLU A 268 -9.59 18.14 -0.40
CA GLU A 268 -8.71 18.67 -1.45
C GLU A 268 -8.50 17.68 -2.60
N SER A 269 -8.04 18.18 -3.76
CA SER A 269 -7.61 17.34 -4.88
C SER A 269 -6.54 16.33 -4.46
N LEU A 270 -6.62 15.10 -4.97
CA LEU A 270 -5.66 14.04 -4.62
C LEU A 270 -4.32 14.19 -5.32
N CYS A 271 -4.32 14.64 -6.58
CA CYS A 271 -3.21 14.45 -7.51
C CYS A 271 -1.86 14.94 -6.96
N ILE A 272 -1.82 16.15 -6.41
CA ILE A 272 -0.62 16.76 -5.82
C ILE A 272 -0.62 16.66 -4.29
N ASN A 273 -1.79 16.80 -3.66
CA ASN A 273 -1.89 16.99 -2.21
C ASN A 273 -1.95 15.68 -1.41
N SER A 274 -2.04 14.52 -2.06
CA SER A 274 -2.13 13.22 -1.38
C SER A 274 -1.37 12.13 -2.11
N ASN A 275 -1.57 12.03 -3.43
CA ASN A 275 -0.95 11.02 -4.26
C ASN A 275 0.56 11.26 -4.37
N TRP A 276 1.27 10.19 -4.67
CA TRP A 276 2.71 10.17 -4.79
C TRP A 276 3.11 9.38 -6.03
N PHE A 277 4.35 9.55 -6.47
CA PHE A 277 4.86 8.87 -7.66
C PHE A 277 6.14 8.10 -7.39
N GLY A 278 6.42 7.14 -8.26
CA GLY A 278 7.67 6.38 -8.28
C GLY A 278 8.33 6.41 -9.64
N VAL A 279 9.67 6.39 -9.66
CA VAL A 279 10.51 6.31 -10.85
C VAL A 279 11.23 4.97 -10.83
N ALA A 280 11.15 4.23 -11.94
CA ALA A 280 11.76 2.90 -12.02
C ALA A 280 13.29 2.95 -12.05
N PHE A 281 13.84 3.72 -12.99
CA PHE A 281 15.27 3.81 -13.27
C PHE A 281 15.62 5.26 -13.64
N ALA A 282 16.77 5.74 -13.18
CA ALA A 282 17.28 7.07 -13.52
C ALA A 282 18.00 7.11 -14.88
N LYS A 283 18.64 6.01 -15.26
CA LYS A 283 19.51 5.93 -16.45
C LYS A 283 19.32 4.67 -17.28
N PHE A 284 18.80 3.60 -16.68
CA PHE A 284 18.68 2.32 -17.34
C PHE A 284 17.36 2.22 -18.11
N LEU A 285 17.47 1.95 -19.41
CA LEU A 285 16.33 1.76 -20.30
C LEU A 285 16.40 0.35 -20.89
N PRO A 286 15.47 -0.57 -20.50
CA PRO A 286 15.49 -1.95 -20.99
C PRO A 286 15.18 -2.07 -22.49
N THR A 287 14.21 -1.28 -22.96
CA THR A 287 13.80 -1.16 -24.36
C THR A 287 13.22 0.25 -24.58
N PRO A 288 13.49 0.91 -25.71
CA PRO A 288 12.84 2.17 -26.06
C PRO A 288 11.42 1.98 -26.60
N LEU A 289 11.01 0.75 -26.90
CA LEU A 289 9.70 0.48 -27.50
C LEU A 289 8.60 0.54 -26.43
N GLN A 290 7.74 1.55 -26.51
CA GLN A 290 6.66 1.80 -25.54
C GLN A 290 5.74 0.59 -25.33
N ALA A 291 5.26 -0.04 -26.42
CA ALA A 291 4.37 -1.20 -26.34
C ALA A 291 5.05 -2.40 -25.67
N SER A 292 6.30 -2.69 -26.05
CA SER A 292 7.10 -3.79 -25.50
C SER A 292 7.37 -3.59 -24.01
N ARG A 293 7.76 -2.37 -23.63
CA ARG A 293 7.97 -1.96 -22.24
C ARG A 293 6.69 -2.16 -21.41
N ALA A 294 5.57 -1.63 -21.90
CA ALA A 294 4.28 -1.74 -21.24
C ALA A 294 3.82 -3.20 -21.13
N ALA A 295 3.99 -4.00 -22.17
CA ALA A 295 3.63 -5.42 -22.19
C ALA A 295 4.38 -6.23 -21.11
N ALA A 296 5.69 -6.03 -20.99
CA ALA A 296 6.52 -6.68 -19.98
C ALA A 296 6.10 -6.29 -18.54
N LEU A 297 5.88 -4.99 -18.30
CA LEU A 297 5.43 -4.49 -17.00
C LEU A 297 4.05 -5.05 -16.62
N VAL A 298 3.08 -5.01 -17.54
CA VAL A 298 1.74 -5.56 -17.34
C VAL A 298 1.82 -7.06 -17.04
N TYR A 299 2.60 -7.81 -17.82
CA TYR A 299 2.80 -9.24 -17.61
C TYR A 299 3.35 -9.54 -16.21
N ASN A 300 4.38 -8.84 -15.75
CA ASN A 300 4.95 -9.09 -14.43
C ASN A 300 4.03 -8.65 -13.29
N LEU A 301 3.35 -7.52 -13.41
CA LEU A 301 2.38 -7.08 -12.40
C LEU A 301 1.22 -8.08 -12.26
N VAL A 302 0.77 -8.68 -13.36
CA VAL A 302 -0.25 -9.75 -13.32
C VAL A 302 0.30 -11.03 -12.69
N LYS A 303 1.60 -11.35 -12.86
CA LYS A 303 2.26 -12.43 -12.10
C LYS A 303 2.25 -12.14 -10.60
N VAL A 304 2.58 -10.91 -10.20
CA VAL A 304 2.52 -10.50 -8.78
C VAL A 304 1.10 -10.61 -8.25
N LYS A 305 0.11 -10.06 -8.96
CA LYS A 305 -1.30 -10.20 -8.58
C LYS A 305 -1.70 -11.66 -8.37
N LYS A 306 -1.41 -12.54 -9.33
CA LYS A 306 -1.72 -13.98 -9.20
C LYS A 306 -1.00 -14.61 -8.02
N SER A 307 0.22 -14.19 -7.71
CA SER A 307 0.95 -14.67 -6.54
C SER A 307 0.34 -14.18 -5.23
N LEU A 308 -0.18 -12.96 -5.16
CA LEU A 308 -0.91 -12.44 -4.01
C LEU A 308 -2.25 -13.16 -3.83
N ASP A 309 -3.01 -13.35 -4.92
CA ASP A 309 -4.29 -14.08 -4.91
C ASP A 309 -4.10 -15.54 -4.45
N ARG A 310 -3.00 -16.18 -4.85
CA ARG A 310 -2.61 -17.54 -4.44
C ARG A 310 -1.85 -17.57 -3.10
N ARG A 311 -1.56 -16.42 -2.51
CA ARG A 311 -0.75 -16.23 -1.30
C ARG A 311 0.62 -16.90 -1.37
N THR A 312 1.29 -16.84 -2.52
CA THR A 312 2.66 -17.31 -2.74
C THR A 312 3.66 -16.18 -2.89
N PHE A 313 3.22 -14.92 -2.81
CA PHE A 313 4.14 -13.77 -2.76
C PHE A 313 4.97 -13.81 -1.46
N PRO A 314 6.30 -13.60 -1.52
CA PRO A 314 7.18 -13.80 -0.38
C PRO A 314 6.83 -12.91 0.83
N PRO A 315 6.78 -13.47 2.05
CA PRO A 315 6.69 -12.65 3.26
C PRO A 315 7.88 -11.71 3.39
N GLN A 316 7.61 -10.54 3.96
CA GLN A 316 8.62 -9.51 4.21
C GLN A 316 9.11 -9.58 5.66
N PHE A 317 10.38 -9.27 5.89
CA PHE A 317 11.01 -9.34 7.20
C PHE A 317 11.93 -8.14 7.45
N SER A 318 12.03 -7.73 8.71
CA SER A 318 13.09 -6.88 9.24
C SER A 318 13.94 -7.72 10.19
N GLY A 319 15.09 -8.21 9.72
CA GLY A 319 15.87 -9.21 10.45
C GLY A 319 15.05 -10.49 10.70
N LEU A 320 14.82 -10.81 11.97
CA LEU A 320 14.00 -11.96 12.39
C LEU A 320 12.51 -11.64 12.54
N VAL A 321 12.10 -10.37 12.41
CA VAL A 321 10.72 -9.95 12.67
C VAL A 321 9.93 -9.92 11.35
N PRO A 322 8.85 -10.71 11.22
CA PRO A 322 7.98 -10.62 10.05
C PRO A 322 7.25 -9.27 10.00
N LEU A 323 7.01 -8.78 8.80
CA LEU A 323 6.28 -7.55 8.55
C LEU A 323 4.84 -7.86 8.10
N ASP A 324 3.92 -6.99 8.51
CA ASP A 324 2.54 -6.98 8.08
C ASP A 324 2.46 -6.80 6.57
N MET A 325 1.55 -7.56 5.98
CA MET A 325 1.27 -7.54 4.55
C MET A 325 -0.21 -7.23 4.26
N ASN A 326 -0.96 -6.66 5.22
CA ASN A 326 -2.37 -6.36 5.04
C ASN A 326 -2.59 -5.36 3.90
N GLN A 327 -1.68 -4.41 3.71
CA GLN A 327 -1.77 -3.40 2.65
C GLN A 327 -1.70 -4.00 1.23
N TYR A 328 -1.02 -5.14 1.04
CA TYR A 328 -0.86 -5.78 -0.27
C TYR A 328 -2.20 -6.21 -0.88
N ARG A 329 -3.23 -6.42 -0.06
CA ARG A 329 -4.57 -6.75 -0.55
C ARG A 329 -5.19 -5.61 -1.36
N TYR A 330 -4.78 -4.37 -1.12
CA TYR A 330 -5.36 -3.20 -1.77
C TYR A 330 -4.57 -2.70 -2.98
N VAL A 331 -3.45 -3.34 -3.31
CA VAL A 331 -2.62 -2.93 -4.45
C VAL A 331 -3.42 -3.04 -5.74
N PHE A 332 -4.08 -4.17 -5.96
CA PHE A 332 -4.82 -4.45 -7.18
C PHE A 332 -6.34 -4.37 -6.98
N ASN A 333 -7.07 -4.12 -8.07
CA ASN A 333 -8.54 -4.13 -8.09
C ASN A 333 -9.17 -3.15 -7.10
N THR A 334 -8.47 -2.08 -6.77
CA THR A 334 -8.87 -1.14 -5.74
C THR A 334 -8.98 0.25 -6.34
N THR A 335 -10.01 0.97 -5.93
CA THR A 335 -10.21 2.37 -6.30
C THR A 335 -10.86 3.12 -5.13
N ARG A 336 -10.56 4.41 -5.02
CA ARG A 336 -11.16 5.32 -4.06
C ARG A 336 -12.34 6.03 -4.71
N ILE A 337 -13.55 5.72 -4.26
CA ILE A 337 -14.77 6.35 -4.75
C ILE A 337 -14.98 7.68 -4.01
N PRO A 338 -15.14 8.81 -4.71
CA PRO A 338 -15.41 10.09 -4.07
C PRO A 338 -16.78 10.08 -3.40
N GLY A 339 -16.86 10.63 -2.19
CA GLY A 339 -18.12 10.99 -1.54
C GLY A 339 -18.14 12.46 -1.18
N ARG A 340 -19.31 13.04 -0.93
CA ARG A 340 -19.42 14.47 -0.63
C ARG A 340 -18.62 14.86 0.62
N GLU A 341 -18.84 14.12 1.71
CA GLU A 341 -18.16 14.34 3.00
C GLU A 341 -16.96 13.41 3.20
N MET A 342 -17.05 12.18 2.68
CA MET A 342 -16.07 11.14 2.92
C MET A 342 -16.04 10.16 1.76
N ASP A 343 -14.83 9.83 1.32
CA ASP A 343 -14.59 8.87 0.26
C ASP A 343 -14.62 7.43 0.81
N VAL A 344 -14.67 6.45 -0.09
CA VAL A 344 -14.65 5.04 0.27
C VAL A 344 -13.64 4.29 -0.58
N LEU A 345 -12.79 3.49 0.05
CA LEU A 345 -11.96 2.51 -0.65
C LEU A 345 -12.78 1.28 -1.00
N VAL A 346 -12.87 0.97 -2.28
CA VAL A 346 -13.58 -0.18 -2.80
C VAL A 346 -12.60 -1.14 -3.46
N GLN A 347 -12.71 -2.42 -3.08
CA GLN A 347 -11.97 -3.51 -3.68
C GLN A 347 -12.93 -4.42 -4.45
N HIS A 348 -12.52 -4.85 -5.63
CA HIS A 348 -13.26 -5.75 -6.50
C HIS A 348 -12.58 -7.12 -6.63
N GLU A 349 -13.36 -8.15 -6.93
CA GLU A 349 -12.87 -9.51 -7.10
C GLU A 349 -13.15 -10.06 -8.51
N GLY A 350 -12.34 -11.02 -8.95
CA GLY A 350 -12.61 -11.77 -10.18
C GLY A 350 -12.40 -11.00 -11.49
N ILE A 351 -11.80 -9.82 -11.42
CA ILE A 351 -11.51 -8.95 -12.56
C ILE A 351 -10.34 -9.51 -13.38
N LYS A 352 -10.44 -9.40 -14.70
CA LYS A 352 -9.52 -9.99 -15.68
C LYS A 352 -8.86 -8.97 -16.62
N HIS A 353 -9.26 -7.71 -16.52
CA HIS A 353 -8.79 -6.64 -17.39
C HIS A 353 -8.05 -5.55 -16.60
N ILE A 354 -7.22 -4.82 -17.33
CA ILE A 354 -6.75 -3.49 -16.96
C ILE A 354 -7.49 -2.46 -17.82
N VAL A 355 -7.37 -1.19 -17.46
CA VAL A 355 -7.76 -0.09 -18.33
C VAL A 355 -6.50 0.62 -18.81
N VAL A 356 -6.44 0.90 -20.11
CA VAL A 356 -5.38 1.68 -20.74
C VAL A 356 -5.93 3.06 -21.07
N ILE A 357 -5.19 4.12 -20.72
CA ILE A 357 -5.45 5.48 -21.15
C ILE A 357 -4.34 5.91 -22.12
N HIS A 358 -4.73 6.37 -23.30
CA HIS A 358 -3.83 6.92 -24.32
C HIS A 358 -4.53 8.06 -25.04
N LYS A 359 -3.91 9.25 -25.15
CA LYS A 359 -4.54 10.43 -25.78
C LYS A 359 -5.92 10.78 -25.19
N GLY A 360 -6.11 10.58 -23.88
CA GLY A 360 -7.40 10.76 -23.20
C GLY A 360 -8.47 9.68 -23.47
N ARG A 361 -8.15 8.69 -24.31
CA ARG A 361 -9.05 7.57 -24.66
C ARG A 361 -8.86 6.41 -23.70
N PHE A 362 -9.96 5.81 -23.28
CA PHE A 362 -9.97 4.61 -22.45
C PHE A 362 -10.16 3.33 -23.27
N TYR A 363 -9.39 2.29 -22.94
CA TYR A 363 -9.51 0.96 -23.52
C TYR A 363 -9.54 -0.09 -22.41
N GLN A 364 -10.45 -1.05 -22.52
CA GLN A 364 -10.43 -2.27 -21.72
C GLN A 364 -9.49 -3.28 -22.39
N LEU A 365 -8.40 -3.62 -21.72
CA LEU A 365 -7.46 -4.65 -22.16
C LEU A 365 -7.54 -5.86 -21.23
N GLU A 366 -7.97 -7.00 -21.77
CA GLU A 366 -7.90 -8.27 -21.05
C GLU A 366 -6.44 -8.65 -20.81
N VAL A 367 -6.10 -9.06 -19.59
CA VAL A 367 -4.76 -9.56 -19.23
C VAL A 367 -4.79 -11.02 -18.79
N LEU A 368 -6.00 -11.55 -18.60
CA LEU A 368 -6.29 -12.96 -18.44
C LEU A 368 -7.24 -13.39 -19.55
N HIS A 369 -6.95 -14.52 -20.20
CA HIS A 369 -7.84 -15.12 -21.17
C HIS A 369 -9.26 -15.30 -20.57
N PRO A 370 -10.32 -14.75 -21.19
CA PRO A 370 -11.67 -14.72 -20.60
C PRO A 370 -12.23 -16.09 -20.19
N LEU A 371 -11.97 -17.12 -21.01
CA LEU A 371 -12.43 -18.49 -20.77
C LEU A 371 -11.53 -19.32 -19.83
N THR A 372 -10.24 -19.43 -20.15
CA THR A 372 -9.32 -20.32 -19.42
C THR A 372 -8.75 -19.69 -18.15
N ASN A 373 -8.83 -18.36 -18.03
CA ASN A 373 -8.19 -17.57 -16.97
C ASN A 373 -6.66 -17.75 -16.94
N HIS A 374 -6.07 -18.24 -18.04
CA HIS A 374 -4.65 -18.20 -18.27
C HIS A 374 -4.22 -16.75 -18.47
N GLN A 375 -3.00 -16.43 -18.05
CA GLN A 375 -2.48 -15.09 -18.23
C GLN A 375 -2.03 -14.93 -19.68
N LEU A 376 -2.26 -13.76 -20.27
CA LEU A 376 -1.76 -13.47 -21.61
C LEU A 376 -0.24 -13.30 -21.58
N THR A 377 0.43 -13.72 -22.64
CA THR A 377 1.89 -13.61 -22.79
C THR A 377 2.30 -12.17 -23.06
N PRO A 378 3.58 -11.80 -22.82
CA PRO A 378 4.10 -10.50 -23.23
C PRO A 378 3.82 -10.22 -24.70
N TYR A 379 4.02 -11.21 -25.59
CA TYR A 379 3.83 -11.05 -27.03
C TYR A 379 2.36 -10.73 -27.40
N GLN A 380 1.39 -11.41 -26.80
CA GLN A 380 -0.03 -11.08 -26.98
C GLN A 380 -0.36 -9.65 -26.49
N LEU A 381 0.24 -9.24 -25.38
CA LEU A 381 0.03 -7.90 -24.79
C LEU A 381 0.66 -6.81 -25.63
N GLU A 382 1.87 -7.02 -26.17
CA GLU A 382 2.56 -6.08 -27.06
C GLU A 382 1.71 -5.80 -28.29
N MET A 383 1.25 -6.83 -29.01
CA MET A 383 0.38 -6.67 -30.18
C MET A 383 -0.92 -5.92 -29.86
N ALA A 384 -1.52 -6.20 -28.69
CA ALA A 384 -2.72 -5.49 -28.25
C ALA A 384 -2.44 -4.02 -27.93
N LEU A 385 -1.30 -3.71 -27.30
CA LEU A 385 -0.90 -2.34 -26.97
C LEU A 385 -0.48 -1.55 -28.22
N GLU A 386 0.21 -2.17 -29.17
CA GLU A 386 0.50 -1.59 -30.48
C GLU A 386 -0.80 -1.19 -31.21
N SER A 387 -1.85 -2.02 -31.14
CA SER A 387 -3.15 -1.67 -31.73
C SER A 387 -3.80 -0.44 -31.08
N ILE A 388 -3.53 -0.18 -29.80
CA ILE A 388 -3.99 1.05 -29.11
C ILE A 388 -3.17 2.26 -29.57
N LEU A 389 -1.84 2.13 -29.66
CA LEU A 389 -0.96 3.22 -30.07
C LEU A 389 -1.23 3.68 -31.51
N HIS A 390 -1.53 2.74 -32.41
CA HIS A 390 -1.85 3.01 -33.81
C HIS A 390 -3.35 3.21 -34.07
N SER A 391 -4.18 3.30 -33.03
CA SER A 391 -5.62 3.47 -33.19
C SER A 391 -5.97 4.85 -33.76
N GLU A 392 -6.66 4.86 -34.91
CA GLU A 392 -7.25 6.04 -35.55
C GLU A 392 -8.64 6.38 -35.00
N ASP A 393 -9.05 5.80 -33.86
CA ASP A 393 -10.35 6.08 -33.24
C ASP A 393 -10.55 7.58 -33.01
N GLU A 394 -11.66 8.12 -33.55
CA GLU A 394 -12.10 9.48 -33.25
C GLU A 394 -12.23 9.69 -31.74
N THR A 395 -11.75 10.84 -31.27
CA THR A 395 -11.81 11.20 -29.86
C THR A 395 -12.68 12.44 -29.70
N ASP A 396 -13.80 12.29 -29.01
CA ASP A 396 -14.59 13.44 -28.56
C ASP A 396 -13.72 14.28 -27.60
N PRO A 397 -13.53 15.60 -27.83
CA PRO A 397 -12.65 16.44 -27.01
C PRO A 397 -13.09 16.55 -25.53
N VAL A 398 -14.38 16.39 -25.24
CA VAL A 398 -14.92 16.35 -23.87
C VAL A 398 -14.62 14.99 -23.24
N GLU A 399 -14.82 13.91 -23.99
CA GLU A 399 -14.51 12.56 -23.54
C GLU A 399 -13.02 12.40 -23.20
N ALA A 400 -12.13 12.95 -24.03
CA ALA A 400 -10.68 12.93 -23.79
C ALA A 400 -10.28 13.50 -22.42
N LEU A 401 -11.05 14.46 -21.90
CA LEU A 401 -10.75 15.15 -20.65
C LEU A 401 -11.40 14.51 -19.42
N ILE A 402 -12.18 13.43 -19.56
CA ILE A 402 -12.83 12.75 -18.43
C ILE A 402 -11.87 12.42 -17.27
N PRO A 403 -10.61 11.98 -17.50
CA PRO A 403 -9.64 11.77 -16.42
C PRO A 403 -9.45 12.98 -15.50
N ALA A 404 -9.61 14.21 -16.02
CA ALA A 404 -9.45 15.46 -15.27
C ALA A 404 -10.40 15.55 -14.08
N PHE A 405 -11.57 14.92 -14.15
CA PHE A 405 -12.50 14.92 -13.03
C PHE A 405 -11.94 14.28 -11.76
N THR A 406 -11.05 13.29 -11.89
CA THR A 406 -10.41 12.66 -10.73
C THR A 406 -9.40 13.59 -10.01
N THR A 407 -9.08 14.73 -10.62
CA THR A 407 -8.23 15.80 -10.06
C THR A 407 -9.03 16.92 -9.43
N ALA A 408 -10.37 16.90 -9.50
CA ALA A 408 -11.19 17.89 -8.83
C ALA A 408 -11.19 17.69 -7.30
N PRO A 409 -11.53 18.72 -6.51
CA PRO A 409 -11.84 18.57 -5.10
C PRO A 409 -12.87 17.47 -4.89
N ARG A 410 -12.74 16.71 -3.79
CA ARG A 410 -13.42 15.41 -3.66
C ARG A 410 -14.94 15.51 -3.65
N ALA A 411 -15.48 16.57 -3.03
CA ALA A 411 -16.93 16.81 -3.01
C ALA A 411 -17.46 17.20 -4.40
N GLU A 412 -16.71 18.03 -5.15
CA GLU A 412 -17.03 18.39 -6.53
C GLU A 412 -17.00 17.16 -7.43
N TRP A 413 -15.97 16.31 -7.28
CA TRP A 413 -15.89 15.06 -8.02
C TRP A 413 -17.04 14.11 -7.69
N ALA A 414 -17.44 13.99 -6.42
CA ALA A 414 -18.59 13.18 -6.03
C ALA A 414 -19.88 13.63 -6.75
N ASP A 415 -20.16 14.93 -6.74
CA ASP A 415 -21.35 15.50 -7.38
C ASP A 415 -21.33 15.30 -8.91
N ILE A 416 -20.17 15.47 -9.56
CA ILE A 416 -19.99 15.23 -11.00
C ILE A 416 -20.16 13.75 -11.33
N ARG A 417 -19.52 12.86 -10.55
CA ARG A 417 -19.58 11.40 -10.72
C ARG A 417 -21.02 10.91 -10.67
N ASP A 418 -21.77 11.34 -9.66
CA ASP A 418 -23.16 10.92 -9.49
C ASP A 418 -24.03 11.43 -10.64
N LYS A 419 -23.90 12.69 -11.01
CA LYS A 419 -24.71 13.32 -12.06
C LYS A 419 -24.45 12.74 -13.45
N HIS A 420 -23.19 12.66 -13.86
CA HIS A 420 -22.83 12.37 -15.25
C HIS A 420 -22.50 10.90 -15.52
N PHE A 421 -22.24 10.10 -14.49
CA PHE A 421 -21.84 8.71 -14.65
C PHE A 421 -22.79 7.74 -13.95
N VAL A 422 -23.01 7.87 -12.65
CA VAL A 422 -23.84 6.90 -11.90
C VAL A 422 -25.30 6.98 -12.32
N ASN A 423 -25.85 8.19 -12.43
CA ASN A 423 -27.24 8.42 -12.81
C ASN A 423 -27.47 8.47 -14.33
N ASN A 424 -26.44 8.20 -15.13
CA ASN A 424 -26.54 8.08 -16.59
C ASN A 424 -26.44 6.61 -17.01
N ALA A 425 -27.53 6.09 -17.59
CA ALA A 425 -27.65 4.69 -18.00
C ALA A 425 -26.57 4.23 -19.01
N TYR A 426 -26.02 5.15 -19.80
CA TYR A 426 -24.98 4.86 -20.79
C TYR A 426 -23.56 4.94 -20.20
N ASN A 427 -23.32 5.77 -19.19
CA ASN A 427 -22.00 6.03 -18.63
C ASN A 427 -21.65 5.15 -17.41
N VAL A 428 -22.66 4.62 -16.70
CA VAL A 428 -22.45 3.83 -15.48
C VAL A 428 -21.61 2.56 -15.72
N LYS A 429 -21.86 1.86 -16.84
CA LYS A 429 -21.12 0.64 -17.18
C LYS A 429 -19.66 0.94 -17.60
N PRO A 430 -19.40 1.89 -18.51
CA PRO A 430 -18.06 2.40 -18.78
C PRO A 430 -17.27 2.79 -17.52
N LEU A 431 -17.85 3.60 -16.63
CA LEU A 431 -17.20 4.01 -15.38
C LEU A 431 -16.83 2.79 -14.53
N ARG A 432 -17.75 1.84 -14.38
CA ARG A 432 -17.54 0.61 -13.61
C ARG A 432 -16.35 -0.21 -14.16
N VAL A 433 -16.17 -0.27 -15.48
CA VAL A 433 -15.01 -0.98 -16.08
C VAL A 433 -13.69 -0.37 -15.62
N ILE A 434 -13.61 0.96 -15.47
CA ILE A 434 -12.42 1.68 -14.97
C ILE A 434 -12.21 1.44 -13.47
N GLU A 435 -13.26 1.66 -12.69
CA GLU A 435 -13.24 1.50 -11.23
C GLU A 435 -12.87 0.07 -10.80
N GLU A 436 -13.34 -0.94 -11.53
CA GLU A 436 -13.07 -2.35 -11.24
C GLU A 436 -11.69 -2.84 -11.71
N ALA A 437 -11.07 -2.20 -12.70
CA ALA A 437 -9.83 -2.65 -13.36
C ALA A 437 -8.72 -3.11 -12.39
N ILE A 438 -7.84 -4.01 -12.82
CA ILE A 438 -6.74 -4.50 -11.98
C ILE A 438 -5.80 -3.35 -11.55
N PHE A 439 -5.42 -2.50 -12.50
CA PHE A 439 -4.78 -1.20 -12.35
C PHE A 439 -5.06 -0.40 -13.63
N VAL A 440 -4.60 0.84 -13.70
CA VAL A 440 -4.65 1.66 -14.92
C VAL A 440 -3.25 1.73 -15.53
N LEU A 441 -3.15 1.57 -16.85
CA LEU A 441 -1.93 1.79 -17.63
C LEU A 441 -2.10 3.09 -18.43
N CYS A 442 -1.13 3.99 -18.35
CA CYS A 442 -1.10 5.25 -19.06
C CYS A 442 0.02 5.20 -20.10
N LEU A 443 -0.34 5.27 -21.38
CA LEU A 443 0.62 5.37 -22.48
C LEU A 443 0.77 6.85 -22.83
N ASP A 444 1.82 7.46 -22.28
CA ASP A 444 2.13 8.88 -22.46
C ASP A 444 2.83 9.12 -23.80
N GLU A 445 2.50 10.22 -24.45
CA GLU A 445 3.04 10.61 -25.77
C GLU A 445 4.27 11.51 -25.67
N MET A 446 4.67 11.91 -24.46
CA MET A 446 5.80 12.81 -24.27
C MET A 446 7.03 12.03 -23.83
N GLU A 447 8.17 12.34 -24.42
CA GLU A 447 9.46 11.88 -23.97
C GLU A 447 10.06 12.91 -22.98
N PRO A 448 10.31 12.53 -21.72
CA PRO A 448 10.86 13.45 -20.73
C PRO A 448 12.32 13.77 -21.03
N LYS A 449 12.71 15.04 -20.94
CA LYS A 449 14.09 15.48 -21.22
C LYS A 449 14.99 15.46 -19.99
N SER A 450 14.40 15.33 -18.80
CA SER A 450 15.09 15.32 -17.52
C SER A 450 14.32 14.47 -16.49
N LEU A 451 14.99 14.12 -15.40
CA LEU A 451 14.34 13.43 -14.27
C LEU A 451 13.27 14.31 -13.61
N GLU A 452 13.41 15.63 -13.68
CA GLU A 452 12.39 16.58 -13.22
C GLU A 452 11.12 16.53 -14.08
N GLU A 453 11.27 16.58 -15.40
CA GLU A 453 10.13 16.46 -16.32
C GLU A 453 9.45 15.09 -16.16
N GLU A 454 10.26 14.01 -16.09
CA GLU A 454 9.77 12.66 -15.84
C GLU A 454 9.00 12.57 -14.51
N SER A 455 9.55 13.16 -13.45
CA SER A 455 8.93 13.21 -12.12
C SER A 455 7.62 13.98 -12.11
N MET A 456 7.55 15.14 -12.79
CA MET A 456 6.29 15.90 -12.93
C MET A 456 5.24 15.10 -13.71
N MET A 457 5.65 14.43 -14.78
CA MET A 457 4.76 13.58 -15.55
C MET A 457 4.19 12.45 -14.69
N TYR A 458 5.00 11.81 -13.83
CA TYR A 458 4.51 10.75 -12.96
C TYR A 458 3.69 11.27 -11.78
N LEU A 459 4.00 12.45 -11.22
CA LEU A 459 3.21 13.04 -10.15
C LEU A 459 1.83 13.48 -10.65
N CYS A 460 1.77 14.27 -11.72
CA CYS A 460 0.54 14.95 -12.10
C CYS A 460 -0.02 14.61 -13.48
N GLY A 461 0.83 14.10 -14.39
CA GLY A 461 0.50 14.01 -15.81
C GLY A 461 0.15 15.38 -16.40
N ASN A 462 -0.80 15.40 -17.33
CA ASN A 462 -1.23 16.58 -18.09
C ASN A 462 -2.75 16.84 -17.95
N GLY A 463 -3.38 16.30 -16.90
CA GLY A 463 -4.81 16.43 -16.62
C GLY A 463 -5.73 15.49 -17.40
N HIS A 464 -5.26 14.81 -18.46
CA HIS A 464 -6.13 13.93 -19.27
C HIS A 464 -5.65 12.47 -19.38
N ASN A 465 -4.60 12.07 -18.67
CA ASN A 465 -4.03 10.72 -18.79
C ASN A 465 -3.78 10.02 -17.45
N ARG A 466 -4.49 10.40 -16.38
CA ARG A 466 -4.35 9.80 -15.04
C ARG A 466 -5.72 9.56 -14.43
N TRP A 467 -5.92 8.37 -13.86
CA TRP A 467 -7.08 8.11 -13.00
C TRP A 467 -6.63 8.17 -11.53
N CYS A 468 -6.64 9.36 -10.93
CA CYS A 468 -6.04 9.61 -9.61
C CYS A 468 -6.68 8.81 -8.47
N ASP A 469 -7.89 8.30 -8.68
CA ASP A 469 -8.62 7.45 -7.74
C ASP A 469 -8.21 5.98 -7.78
N LYS A 470 -7.45 5.55 -8.79
CA LYS A 470 -7.00 4.16 -8.87
C LYS A 470 -5.90 3.92 -7.84
N SER A 471 -5.89 2.74 -7.21
CA SER A 471 -4.83 2.35 -6.28
C SER A 471 -3.43 2.69 -6.80
N PHE A 472 -3.18 2.40 -8.08
CA PHE A 472 -2.06 2.96 -8.82
C PHE A 472 -2.31 2.97 -10.34
N ASN A 473 -1.59 3.85 -11.01
CA ASN A 473 -1.46 3.94 -12.46
C ASN A 473 0.00 3.59 -12.79
N VAL A 474 0.20 2.71 -13.78
CA VAL A 474 1.51 2.45 -14.40
C VAL A 474 1.64 3.39 -15.57
N ILE A 475 2.76 4.09 -15.70
CA ILE A 475 2.98 5.08 -16.76
C ILE A 475 4.15 4.60 -17.61
N VAL A 476 3.97 4.62 -18.92
CA VAL A 476 5.03 4.32 -19.89
C VAL A 476 5.04 5.42 -20.94
N THR A 477 6.19 6.08 -21.12
CA THR A 477 6.36 7.15 -22.10
C THR A 477 6.65 6.59 -23.50
N GLU A 478 6.59 7.45 -24.52
CA GLU A 478 6.91 7.07 -25.91
C GLU A 478 8.30 6.44 -26.04
N GLY A 479 9.30 6.96 -25.32
CA GLY A 479 10.67 6.42 -25.27
C GLY A 479 10.87 5.23 -24.32
N GLY A 480 9.81 4.61 -23.79
CA GLY A 480 9.90 3.44 -22.92
C GLY A 480 10.34 3.72 -21.48
N HIS A 481 10.46 4.98 -21.07
CA HIS A 481 10.62 5.33 -19.65
C HIS A 481 9.34 4.95 -18.89
N CYS A 482 9.47 4.63 -17.61
CA CYS A 482 8.32 4.19 -16.83
C CYS A 482 8.38 4.58 -15.36
N GLY A 483 7.18 4.72 -14.80
CA GLY A 483 6.97 5.05 -13.40
C GLY A 483 5.57 4.67 -12.95
N VAL A 484 5.23 5.11 -11.73
CA VAL A 484 3.91 4.90 -11.14
C VAL A 484 3.35 6.18 -10.54
N HIS A 485 2.04 6.33 -10.58
CA HIS A 485 1.27 7.31 -9.82
C HIS A 485 0.33 6.55 -8.88
N ALA A 486 0.35 6.84 -7.58
CA ALA A 486 -0.34 6.02 -6.59
C ALA A 486 -1.25 6.83 -5.65
N GLU A 487 -2.46 6.33 -5.47
CA GLU A 487 -3.40 6.83 -4.46
C GLU A 487 -2.93 6.42 -3.07
N HIS A 488 -2.93 7.35 -2.10
CA HIS A 488 -2.20 7.12 -0.85
C HIS A 488 -3.06 6.50 0.28
N SER A 489 -4.38 6.59 0.22
CA SER A 489 -5.24 6.17 1.34
C SER A 489 -5.14 4.67 1.64
N TRP A 490 -4.95 3.83 0.62
CA TRP A 490 -4.95 2.38 0.80
C TRP A 490 -3.67 1.80 1.40
N GLY A 491 -2.53 2.48 1.25
CA GLY A 491 -1.23 1.95 1.65
C GLY A 491 -0.08 2.94 1.59
N ASP A 492 1.06 2.51 2.15
CA ASP A 492 2.29 3.29 2.24
C ASP A 492 3.25 2.95 1.09
N ALA A 493 4.12 3.90 0.73
CA ALA A 493 4.97 3.81 -0.46
C ALA A 493 5.81 2.53 -0.53
N LEU A 494 6.37 2.07 0.60
CA LEU A 494 7.17 0.85 0.66
C LEU A 494 6.42 -0.41 0.16
N THR A 495 5.11 -0.48 0.37
CA THR A 495 4.29 -1.62 -0.07
C THR A 495 4.23 -1.69 -1.59
N LEU A 496 3.91 -0.58 -2.26
CA LEU A 496 3.86 -0.56 -3.73
C LEU A 496 5.26 -0.61 -4.33
N ALA A 497 6.25 0.07 -3.74
CA ALA A 497 7.64 -0.01 -4.18
C ALA A 497 8.15 -1.45 -4.24
N ASN A 498 7.79 -2.31 -3.28
CA ASN A 498 8.15 -3.73 -3.32
C ASN A 498 7.45 -4.52 -4.43
N VAL A 499 6.19 -4.18 -4.76
CA VAL A 499 5.46 -4.78 -5.89
C VAL A 499 6.05 -4.34 -7.23
N VAL A 500 6.38 -3.06 -7.35
CA VAL A 500 6.98 -2.45 -8.53
C VAL A 500 8.40 -2.98 -8.74
N GLU A 501 9.23 -3.05 -7.70
CA GLU A 501 10.56 -3.67 -7.78
C GLU A 501 10.49 -5.09 -8.34
N TYR A 502 9.49 -5.89 -7.95
CA TYR A 502 9.29 -7.23 -8.52
C TYR A 502 8.96 -7.19 -10.01
N SER A 503 8.18 -6.21 -10.47
CA SER A 503 7.86 -6.10 -11.90
C SER A 503 9.05 -5.67 -12.74
N HIS A 504 10.00 -4.95 -12.14
CA HIS A 504 11.21 -4.43 -12.78
C HIS A 504 12.39 -5.41 -12.69
N ALA A 505 12.36 -6.39 -11.78
CA ALA A 505 13.43 -7.37 -11.62
C ALA A 505 13.78 -8.08 -12.94
N SER A 506 12.80 -8.45 -13.78
CA SER A 506 13.09 -9.09 -15.07
C SER A 506 13.76 -8.16 -16.08
N ASP A 507 13.58 -6.84 -15.92
CA ASP A 507 14.24 -5.85 -16.76
C ASP A 507 15.73 -5.78 -16.46
N GLU A 508 16.10 -5.89 -15.17
CA GLU A 508 17.51 -5.97 -14.75
C GLU A 508 18.25 -7.14 -15.41
N PHE A 509 17.53 -8.24 -15.70
CA PHE A 509 18.05 -9.41 -16.40
C PHE A 509 17.79 -9.40 -17.92
N LYS A 510 17.05 -8.40 -18.44
CA LYS A 510 16.56 -8.35 -19.83
C LYS A 510 15.93 -9.67 -20.31
N GLU A 511 15.23 -10.37 -19.42
CA GLU A 511 14.73 -11.73 -19.69
C GLU A 511 13.68 -11.75 -20.81
N LEU A 512 12.87 -10.70 -20.89
CA LEU A 512 11.67 -10.64 -21.72
C LEU A 512 11.87 -9.97 -23.08
N TYR A 513 13.05 -9.43 -23.40
CA TYR A 513 13.26 -8.64 -24.64
C TYR A 513 14.22 -9.32 -25.61
N THR A 514 13.90 -9.29 -26.91
CA THR A 514 14.79 -9.65 -28.01
C THR A 514 15.84 -8.56 -28.25
N GLU A 515 16.83 -8.81 -29.12
CA GLU A 515 17.91 -7.86 -29.40
C GLU A 515 17.42 -6.55 -30.05
N ASP A 516 16.33 -6.62 -30.81
CA ASP A 516 15.64 -5.47 -31.41
C ASP A 516 14.70 -4.74 -30.44
N GLY A 517 14.61 -5.19 -29.18
CA GLY A 517 13.86 -4.53 -28.11
C GLY A 517 12.40 -4.93 -27.97
N HIS A 518 11.86 -5.72 -28.90
CA HIS A 518 10.52 -6.31 -28.80
C HIS A 518 10.44 -7.36 -27.68
N VAL A 519 9.24 -7.75 -27.27
CA VAL A 519 9.12 -8.82 -26.28
C VAL A 519 9.32 -10.20 -26.93
N LYS A 520 10.01 -11.10 -26.23
CA LYS A 520 10.21 -12.48 -26.68
C LYS A 520 8.86 -13.22 -26.74
N LYS A 521 8.70 -14.01 -27.79
CA LYS A 521 7.69 -15.09 -27.84
C LYS A 521 8.06 -16.13 -26.79
N LEU A 522 7.11 -16.48 -25.93
CA LEU A 522 7.28 -17.57 -24.99
C LEU A 522 7.04 -18.91 -25.71
N PRO A 523 7.55 -20.05 -25.18
CA PRO A 523 7.32 -21.36 -25.80
C PRO A 523 5.83 -21.67 -26.04
N GLU A 524 4.95 -21.18 -25.16
CA GLU A 524 3.50 -21.32 -25.32
C GLU A 524 2.93 -20.51 -26.50
N ASP A 525 3.55 -19.40 -26.88
CA ASP A 525 3.18 -18.63 -28.07
C ASP A 525 3.54 -19.40 -29.35
N GLU A 526 4.74 -19.98 -29.41
CA GLU A 526 5.20 -20.76 -30.57
C GLU A 526 4.32 -22.00 -30.81
N VAL A 527 3.96 -22.71 -29.74
CA VAL A 527 3.03 -23.84 -29.80
C VAL A 527 1.67 -23.37 -30.29
N ALA A 528 1.12 -22.28 -29.72
CA ALA A 528 -0.17 -21.77 -30.13
C ALA A 528 -0.20 -21.29 -31.59
N LEU A 529 0.88 -20.68 -32.09
CA LEU A 529 1.03 -20.27 -33.48
C LEU A 529 1.04 -21.49 -34.41
N THR A 530 1.86 -22.51 -34.09
CA THR A 530 1.97 -23.74 -34.88
C THR A 530 0.65 -24.51 -34.95
N GLU A 531 -0.11 -24.52 -33.85
CA GLU A 531 -1.43 -25.16 -33.78
C GLU A 531 -2.57 -24.32 -34.36
N GLY A 532 -2.32 -23.10 -34.84
CA GLY A 532 -3.35 -22.17 -35.33
C GLY A 532 -4.34 -21.70 -34.24
N LYS A 533 -3.93 -21.76 -32.97
CA LYS A 533 -4.73 -21.37 -31.79
C LYS A 533 -4.29 -20.03 -31.17
N PHE A 534 -3.23 -19.41 -31.69
CA PHE A 534 -2.78 -18.11 -31.23
C PHE A 534 -3.85 -17.05 -31.47
N LYS A 535 -4.19 -16.30 -30.41
CA LYS A 535 -5.23 -15.28 -30.46
C LYS A 535 -4.74 -14.03 -29.75
N VAL A 536 -4.82 -12.90 -30.46
CA VAL A 536 -4.67 -11.57 -29.86
C VAL A 536 -6.04 -11.10 -29.39
N PHE A 537 -6.11 -10.55 -28.18
CA PHE A 537 -7.33 -9.98 -27.63
C PHE A 537 -7.36 -8.50 -27.98
N VAL A 538 -8.23 -8.14 -28.93
CA VAL A 538 -8.40 -6.74 -29.35
C VAL A 538 -8.94 -5.93 -28.16
N PRO A 539 -8.28 -4.82 -27.79
CA PRO A 539 -8.76 -3.94 -26.73
C PRO A 539 -10.10 -3.31 -27.09
N ASN A 540 -11.02 -3.24 -26.12
CA ASN A 540 -12.32 -2.63 -26.34
C ASN A 540 -12.27 -1.14 -25.97
N ARG A 541 -12.51 -0.24 -26.94
CA ARG A 541 -12.66 1.20 -26.67
C ARG A 541 -13.85 1.46 -25.74
N ILE A 542 -13.61 2.16 -24.63
CA ILE A 542 -14.63 2.53 -23.64
C ILE A 542 -15.13 3.94 -23.95
N ARG A 543 -16.34 4.08 -24.49
CA ARG A 543 -16.92 5.38 -24.83
C ARG A 543 -17.86 5.90 -23.76
N PHE A 544 -17.91 7.23 -23.62
CA PHE A 544 -18.89 7.92 -22.78
C PHE A 544 -19.80 8.81 -23.62
N THR A 545 -21.04 8.95 -23.17
CA THR A 545 -21.94 9.99 -23.66
C THR A 545 -21.62 11.30 -22.94
N THR A 546 -21.46 12.37 -23.72
CA THR A 546 -21.11 13.70 -23.22
C THR A 546 -22.28 14.67 -23.43
N ASP A 547 -22.38 15.68 -22.56
CA ASP A 547 -23.38 16.74 -22.67
C ASP A 547 -22.75 18.12 -22.42
N ALA A 548 -23.49 19.20 -22.71
CA ALA A 548 -22.98 20.57 -22.57
C ALA A 548 -22.68 20.99 -21.12
N VAL A 549 -23.24 20.30 -20.13
CA VAL A 549 -22.96 20.54 -18.70
C VAL A 549 -21.67 19.83 -18.30
N MET A 550 -21.51 18.57 -18.70
CA MET A 550 -20.29 17.78 -18.54
C MET A 550 -19.10 18.46 -19.21
N LYS A 551 -19.29 19.01 -20.41
CA LYS A 551 -18.27 19.80 -21.12
C LYS A 551 -17.75 20.96 -20.29
N ARG A 552 -18.64 21.77 -19.71
CA ARG A 552 -18.23 22.91 -18.86
C ARG A 552 -17.53 22.44 -17.59
N ALA A 553 -18.05 21.39 -16.95
CA ALA A 553 -17.45 20.83 -15.74
C ALA A 553 -16.03 20.30 -16.02
N VAL A 554 -15.84 19.56 -17.11
CA VAL A 554 -14.53 18.95 -17.44
C VAL A 554 -13.50 20.01 -17.83
N GLN A 555 -13.92 21.07 -18.54
CA GLN A 555 -13.06 22.21 -18.85
C GLN A 555 -12.59 22.91 -17.56
N GLY A 556 -13.50 23.16 -16.61
CA GLY A 556 -13.14 23.75 -15.32
C GLY A 556 -12.18 22.88 -14.50
N ALA A 557 -12.41 21.56 -14.46
CA ALA A 557 -11.52 20.61 -13.80
C ALA A 557 -10.12 20.59 -14.46
N GLN A 558 -10.07 20.55 -15.80
CA GLN A 558 -8.82 20.57 -16.56
C GLN A 558 -8.04 21.87 -16.37
N GLU A 559 -8.68 23.03 -16.47
CA GLU A 559 -8.04 24.33 -16.26
C GLU A 559 -7.47 24.47 -14.85
N ARG A 560 -8.20 23.98 -13.83
CA ARG A 560 -7.72 23.92 -12.45
C ARG A 560 -6.51 23.01 -12.33
N CYS A 561 -6.58 21.79 -12.85
CA CYS A 561 -5.49 20.83 -12.83
C CYS A 561 -4.22 21.41 -13.47
N ILE A 562 -4.33 22.01 -14.66
CA ILE A 562 -3.18 22.62 -15.34
C ILE A 562 -2.60 23.78 -14.54
N ARG A 563 -3.43 24.60 -13.87
CA ARG A 563 -2.95 25.67 -12.99
C ARG A 563 -2.19 25.12 -11.79
N GLU A 564 -2.72 24.07 -11.14
CA GLU A 564 -2.06 23.43 -10.00
C GLU A 564 -0.73 22.76 -10.42
N ILE A 565 -0.70 22.10 -11.59
CA ILE A 565 0.53 21.52 -12.15
C ILE A 565 1.60 22.58 -12.35
N LYS A 566 1.24 23.73 -12.95
CA LYS A 566 2.15 24.85 -13.18
C LYS A 566 2.65 25.51 -11.89
N ASP A 567 1.96 25.30 -10.78
CA ASP A 567 2.37 25.84 -9.49
C ASP A 567 3.35 24.93 -8.74
N VAL A 568 3.57 23.68 -9.18
CA VAL A 568 4.54 22.77 -8.54
C VAL A 568 5.94 23.05 -9.05
N ASP A 569 6.86 23.38 -8.15
CA ASP A 569 8.31 23.43 -8.39
C ASP A 569 8.93 22.09 -7.98
N ILE A 570 9.62 21.39 -8.88
CA ILE A 570 10.31 20.12 -8.58
C ILE A 570 11.80 20.19 -8.91
N ARG A 571 12.62 19.57 -8.07
CA ARG A 571 14.05 19.38 -8.32
C ARG A 571 14.48 17.97 -7.94
N VAL A 572 15.14 17.28 -8.87
CA VAL A 572 15.78 15.97 -8.61
C VAL A 572 17.28 16.17 -8.44
N CYS A 573 17.74 16.19 -7.20
CA CYS A 573 19.12 16.39 -6.84
C CYS A 573 19.87 15.05 -6.71
N ARG A 574 20.90 14.89 -7.53
CA ARG A 574 21.88 13.80 -7.45
C ARG A 574 23.12 14.28 -6.70
N PHE A 575 23.44 13.67 -5.56
CA PHE A 575 24.65 13.93 -4.78
C PHE A 575 25.55 12.70 -4.83
N ALA A 576 26.71 12.81 -5.50
CA ALA A 576 27.57 11.67 -5.83
C ALA A 576 28.98 11.78 -5.23
N ASP A 577 29.18 12.67 -4.26
CA ASP A 577 30.50 12.90 -3.66
C ASP A 577 30.83 11.81 -2.63
N TYR A 578 29.80 11.29 -1.93
CA TYR A 578 29.89 10.12 -1.05
C TYR A 578 28.49 9.51 -0.82
N GLY A 579 28.46 8.26 -0.35
CA GLY A 579 27.23 7.55 0.02
C GLY A 579 27.23 7.04 1.46
N LYS A 580 26.49 5.96 1.71
CA LYS A 580 26.10 5.55 3.08
C LYS A 580 27.28 5.11 3.96
N GLY A 581 28.42 4.71 3.40
CA GLY A 581 29.59 4.32 4.18
C GLY A 581 30.28 5.48 4.87
N PHE A 582 30.26 6.67 4.26
CA PHE A 582 30.96 7.82 4.83
C PHE A 582 30.37 8.24 6.19
N PRO A 583 29.05 8.48 6.34
CA PRO A 583 28.47 8.76 7.65
C PRO A 583 28.71 7.66 8.69
N LYS A 584 28.70 6.39 8.26
CA LYS A 584 28.98 5.25 9.15
C LYS A 584 30.40 5.30 9.74
N LYS A 585 31.41 5.67 8.94
CA LYS A 585 32.79 5.87 9.43
C LYS A 585 32.86 6.98 10.49
N GLN A 586 31.95 7.96 10.41
CA GLN A 586 31.81 9.04 11.40
C GLN A 586 30.93 8.68 12.59
N ARG A 587 30.53 7.40 12.72
CA ARG A 587 29.63 6.86 13.75
C ARG A 587 28.23 7.46 13.72
N CYS A 588 27.78 7.89 12.54
CA CYS A 588 26.43 8.41 12.32
C CYS A 588 25.63 7.45 11.44
N SER A 589 24.32 7.32 11.71
CA SER A 589 23.40 6.70 10.76
C SER A 589 23.37 7.53 9.48
N PRO A 590 23.44 6.91 8.29
CA PRO A 590 23.30 7.61 7.02
C PRO A 590 22.00 8.40 6.91
N ASP A 591 20.92 7.84 7.44
CA ASP A 591 19.61 8.48 7.47
C ASP A 591 19.61 9.73 8.36
N ALA A 592 20.09 9.61 9.60
CA ALA A 592 20.22 10.74 10.52
C ALA A 592 21.16 11.83 9.97
N TRP A 593 22.25 11.44 9.30
CA TRP A 593 23.17 12.37 8.64
C TRP A 593 22.46 13.20 7.57
N VAL A 594 21.69 12.55 6.70
CA VAL A 594 20.92 13.21 5.65
C VAL A 594 19.82 14.10 6.24
N GLN A 595 19.13 13.63 7.28
CA GLN A 595 18.14 14.43 8.01
C GLN A 595 18.78 15.70 8.62
N MET A 596 19.96 15.60 9.23
CA MET A 596 20.69 16.77 9.75
C MET A 596 21.17 17.71 8.65
N ALA A 597 21.59 17.19 7.49
CA ALA A 597 21.92 18.01 6.33
C ALA A 597 20.70 18.80 5.84
N MET A 598 19.51 18.17 5.81
CA MET A 598 18.27 18.86 5.47
C MET A 598 17.90 19.93 6.51
N GLN A 599 18.13 19.69 7.81
CA GLN A 599 17.90 20.72 8.84
C GLN A 599 18.83 21.94 8.67
N LEU A 600 20.11 21.70 8.40
CA LEU A 600 21.07 22.77 8.13
C LEU A 600 20.71 23.54 6.85
N ALA A 601 20.33 22.81 5.81
CA ALA A 601 19.91 23.40 4.54
C ALA A 601 18.66 24.27 4.70
N TYR A 602 17.63 23.75 5.37
CA TYR A 602 16.39 24.48 5.65
C TYR A 602 16.66 25.75 6.46
N PHE A 603 17.47 25.67 7.53
CA PHE A 603 17.78 26.84 8.34
C PHE A 603 18.54 27.92 7.57
N ARG A 604 19.48 27.54 6.70
CA ARG A 604 20.17 28.49 5.82
C ARG A 604 19.25 29.14 4.78
N ASP A 605 18.22 28.41 4.37
CA ASP A 605 17.26 28.86 3.37
C ASP A 605 16.18 29.77 3.97
N GLN A 606 15.66 29.42 5.14
CA GLN A 606 14.51 30.08 5.78
C GLN A 606 14.89 30.99 6.95
N GLY A 607 16.07 30.83 7.53
CA GLY A 607 16.55 31.60 8.68
C GLY A 607 15.93 31.23 10.03
N HIS A 608 15.05 30.22 10.08
CA HIS A 608 14.42 29.72 11.30
C HIS A 608 14.19 28.21 11.24
N PHE A 609 13.75 27.64 12.38
CA PHE A 609 13.37 26.24 12.48
C PHE A 609 11.86 26.08 12.33
N ASP A 610 11.44 25.05 11.60
CA ASP A 610 10.06 24.58 11.53
C ASP A 610 9.96 23.08 11.73
N GLN A 611 8.77 22.58 12.02
CA GLN A 611 8.56 21.16 12.20
C GLN A 611 8.86 20.39 10.92
N THR A 612 9.67 19.34 11.08
CA THR A 612 10.00 18.37 10.03
C THR A 612 9.33 17.04 10.36
N TYR A 613 8.53 16.55 9.43
CA TYR A 613 7.93 15.22 9.45
C TYR A 613 8.83 14.22 8.74
N GLU A 614 9.04 13.05 9.32
CA GLU A 614 9.63 11.90 8.66
C GLU A 614 8.80 10.65 8.95
N ALA A 615 8.53 9.83 7.92
CA ALA A 615 7.70 8.64 8.05
C ALA A 615 8.49 7.44 8.62
N ALA A 616 7.99 6.84 9.70
CA ALA A 616 8.44 5.54 10.21
C ALA A 616 7.41 4.45 9.90
N SER A 617 7.85 3.31 9.35
CA SER A 617 6.98 2.17 9.09
C SER A 617 6.60 1.44 10.38
N MET A 618 5.30 1.18 10.56
CA MET A 618 4.75 0.43 11.69
C MET A 618 4.40 -1.02 11.33
N ARG A 619 4.92 -1.53 10.21
CA ARG A 619 4.59 -2.88 9.71
C ARG A 619 5.09 -4.02 10.60
N MET A 620 5.86 -3.79 11.66
CA MET A 620 6.11 -4.84 12.68
C MET A 620 4.86 -5.17 13.51
N TYR A 621 3.84 -4.30 13.45
CA TYR A 621 2.57 -4.49 14.13
C TYR A 621 1.49 -4.87 13.13
N ARG A 622 0.51 -5.64 13.62
CA ARG A 622 -0.65 -6.06 12.85
C ARG A 622 -1.38 -4.84 12.28
N LYS A 623 -1.63 -4.85 10.97
CA LYS A 623 -2.25 -3.76 10.20
C LYS A 623 -1.53 -2.40 10.34
N GLY A 624 -0.27 -2.37 10.79
CA GLY A 624 0.45 -1.11 10.99
C GLY A 624 0.60 -0.30 9.71
N ARG A 625 0.49 1.03 9.86
CA ARG A 625 0.73 2.03 8.81
C ARG A 625 2.06 2.74 9.10
N THR A 626 1.98 3.98 9.57
CA THR A 626 3.13 4.83 9.87
C THR A 626 3.04 5.47 11.24
N GLU A 627 4.19 5.86 11.78
CA GLU A 627 4.36 6.81 12.88
C GLU A 627 5.22 7.98 12.40
N THR A 628 5.18 9.12 13.11
CA THR A 628 5.99 10.30 12.81
C THR A 628 7.31 10.28 13.58
N ILE A 629 8.41 10.49 12.88
CA ILE A 629 9.69 10.90 13.45
C ILE A 629 9.72 12.44 13.39
N ARG A 630 9.76 13.08 14.56
CA ARG A 630 9.95 14.53 14.67
C ARG A 630 11.45 14.83 14.63
N THR A 631 11.96 15.20 13.45
CA THR A 631 13.41 15.38 13.22
C THR A 631 14.00 16.56 14.01
N VAL A 632 13.24 17.65 14.15
CA VAL A 632 13.70 18.84 14.86
C VAL A 632 13.66 18.61 16.37
N SER A 633 14.81 18.83 16.99
CA SER A 633 15.07 18.69 18.42
C SER A 633 16.03 19.78 18.86
N GLU A 634 16.13 20.01 20.17
CA GLU A 634 17.12 20.93 20.74
C GLU A 634 18.54 20.57 20.27
N GLU A 635 18.86 19.28 20.18
CA GLU A 635 20.17 18.81 19.71
C GLU A 635 20.41 19.11 18.22
N SER A 636 19.41 18.93 17.36
CA SER A 636 19.55 19.32 15.94
C SER A 636 19.69 20.83 15.78
N CYS A 637 18.94 21.63 16.54
CA CYS A 637 19.04 23.08 16.51
C CYS A 637 20.41 23.56 17.01
N ALA A 638 20.96 22.95 18.07
CA ALA A 638 22.29 23.26 18.56
C ALA A 638 23.38 22.95 17.52
N PHE A 639 23.29 21.81 16.84
CA PHE A 639 24.18 21.48 15.71
C PHE A 639 24.08 22.51 14.59
N VAL A 640 22.87 22.82 14.12
CA VAL A 640 22.66 23.76 13.01
C VAL A 640 23.21 25.15 13.35
N ARG A 641 22.92 25.68 14.55
CA ARG A 641 23.46 26.95 15.01
C ARG A 641 24.99 26.95 15.09
N ALA A 642 25.58 25.84 15.53
CA ALA A 642 27.03 25.72 15.61
C ALA A 642 27.69 25.74 14.23
N MET A 643 27.04 25.20 13.19
CA MET A 643 27.56 25.28 11.81
C MET A 643 27.69 26.72 11.34
N GLU A 644 26.77 27.59 11.72
CA GLU A 644 26.75 29.02 11.38
C GLU A 644 27.63 29.90 12.28
N GLN A 645 28.37 29.31 13.23
CA GLN A 645 29.30 30.05 14.10
C GLN A 645 30.76 29.85 13.64
N PRO A 646 31.44 30.87 13.10
CA PRO A 646 32.83 30.76 12.66
C PRO A 646 33.83 30.54 13.81
N SER A 647 33.47 30.95 15.03
CA SER A 647 34.33 30.86 16.22
C SER A 647 34.48 29.44 16.78
N LEU A 648 33.57 28.51 16.42
CA LEU A 648 33.62 27.12 16.89
C LEU A 648 34.55 26.27 16.02
N SER A 649 35.38 25.44 16.66
CA SER A 649 36.27 24.52 15.95
C SER A 649 35.48 23.42 15.21
N ALA A 650 36.11 22.81 14.20
CA ALA A 650 35.51 21.71 13.44
C ALA A 650 35.17 20.51 14.34
N GLU A 651 36.00 20.22 15.35
CA GLU A 651 35.80 19.14 16.32
C GLU A 651 34.57 19.40 17.19
N ALA A 652 34.36 20.65 17.63
CA ALA A 652 33.19 21.03 18.41
C ALA A 652 31.90 20.89 17.60
N LYS A 653 31.90 21.34 16.34
CA LYS A 653 30.76 21.18 15.41
C LYS A 653 30.47 19.71 15.13
N LEU A 654 31.50 18.90 14.88
CA LEU A 654 31.37 17.46 14.62
C LEU A 654 30.81 16.71 15.84
N LYS A 655 31.19 17.11 17.05
CA LYS A 655 30.62 16.55 18.29
C LYS A 655 29.12 16.83 18.38
N LEU A 656 28.68 18.06 18.09
CA LEU A 656 27.26 18.41 18.09
C LEU A 656 26.48 17.67 16.99
N LEU A 657 27.07 17.53 15.80
CA LEU A 657 26.49 16.72 14.72
C LEU A 657 26.25 15.26 15.17
N ARG A 658 27.23 14.63 15.82
CA ARG A 658 27.09 13.26 16.33
C ARG A 658 25.97 13.16 17.36
N VAL A 659 25.88 14.11 18.29
CA VAL A 659 24.81 14.16 19.30
C VAL A 659 23.43 14.32 18.65
N ALA A 660 23.31 15.20 17.65
CA ALA A 660 22.07 15.37 16.90
C ALA A 660 21.66 14.10 16.13
N CYS A 661 22.63 13.43 15.47
CA CYS A 661 22.42 12.16 14.80
C CYS A 661 22.01 11.04 15.77
N GLU A 662 22.58 10.98 16.96
CA GLU A 662 22.21 10.02 18.01
C GLU A 662 20.80 10.28 18.54
N ARG A 663 20.43 11.55 18.74
CA ARG A 663 19.08 11.96 19.13
C ARG A 663 18.06 11.53 18.08
N HIS A 664 18.31 11.83 16.81
CA HIS A 664 17.43 11.44 15.70
C HIS A 664 17.26 9.91 15.63
N GLN A 665 18.35 9.14 15.68
CA GLN A 665 18.29 7.68 15.71
C GLN A 665 17.50 7.14 16.91
N LYS A 666 17.58 7.80 18.08
CA LYS A 666 16.75 7.42 19.22
C LYS A 666 15.28 7.67 18.93
N THR A 667 14.92 8.83 18.38
CA THR A 667 13.52 9.15 17.99
C THR A 667 12.99 8.18 16.95
N SER A 668 13.78 7.84 15.93
CA SER A 668 13.42 6.83 14.91
C SER A 668 13.15 5.46 15.53
N ARG A 669 14.02 4.99 16.43
CA ARG A 669 13.82 3.74 17.17
C ARG A 669 12.61 3.77 18.08
N ASP A 670 12.36 4.88 18.78
CA ASP A 670 11.18 5.09 19.61
C ASP A 670 9.90 5.00 18.75
N ALA A 671 9.87 5.64 17.58
CA ALA A 671 8.73 5.59 16.65
C ALA A 671 8.46 4.15 16.15
N ILE A 672 9.49 3.49 15.62
CA ILE A 672 9.42 2.10 15.11
C ILE A 672 9.03 1.09 16.22
N ALA A 673 9.44 1.34 17.46
CA ALA A 673 9.03 0.56 18.64
C ALA A 673 7.58 0.85 19.11
N GLY A 674 6.85 1.72 18.41
CA GLY A 674 5.48 2.11 18.74
C GLY A 674 5.38 3.00 19.97
N CYS A 675 6.44 3.76 20.25
CA CYS A 675 6.51 4.74 21.33
C CYS A 675 6.54 6.18 20.80
N GLY A 676 5.98 6.41 19.61
CA GLY A 676 5.87 7.74 19.00
C GLY A 676 4.86 8.66 19.69
N ILE A 677 4.77 9.88 19.18
CA ILE A 677 3.97 10.98 19.76
C ILE A 677 2.67 11.12 18.98
N ASP A 678 2.81 11.28 17.66
CA ASP A 678 1.78 11.86 16.81
C ASP A 678 0.56 10.97 16.63
N ARG A 679 0.73 9.66 16.38
CA ARG A 679 -0.43 8.76 16.28
C ARG A 679 -1.18 8.66 17.62
N HIS A 680 -0.47 8.71 18.75
CA HIS A 680 -1.13 8.65 20.04
C HIS A 680 -1.98 9.91 20.31
N LEU A 681 -1.42 11.11 20.09
CA LEU A 681 -2.16 12.38 20.23
C LEU A 681 -3.33 12.47 19.26
N PHE A 682 -3.15 12.01 18.01
CA PHE A 682 -4.22 11.94 17.03
C PHE A 682 -5.34 10.98 17.48
N GLY A 683 -5.01 9.82 18.03
CA GLY A 683 -6.00 8.90 18.60
C GLY A 683 -6.78 9.54 19.75
N LEU A 684 -6.10 10.28 20.62
CA LEU A 684 -6.74 10.99 21.73
C LEU A 684 -7.65 12.10 21.20
N TYR A 685 -7.24 12.81 20.15
CA TYR A 685 -8.06 13.81 19.47
C TYR A 685 -9.30 13.19 18.83
N CYS A 686 -9.18 12.07 18.11
CA CYS A 686 -10.34 11.37 17.57
C CYS A 686 -11.32 10.92 18.67
N ALA A 687 -10.81 10.45 19.81
CA ALA A 687 -11.64 10.11 20.95
C ALA A 687 -12.31 11.34 21.56
N SER A 688 -11.58 12.45 21.71
CA SER A 688 -12.09 13.74 22.18
C SER A 688 -13.25 14.23 21.32
N THR A 689 -13.07 14.28 20.00
CA THR A 689 -14.14 14.67 19.07
C THR A 689 -15.31 13.68 19.10
N GLY A 690 -15.05 12.38 19.09
CA GLY A 690 -16.10 11.35 19.03
C GLY A 690 -16.94 11.22 20.30
N PHE A 691 -16.40 11.62 21.46
CA PHE A 691 -17.10 11.65 22.74
C PHE A 691 -17.45 13.08 23.18
N GLU A 692 -17.29 14.08 22.30
CA GLU A 692 -17.60 15.49 22.55
C GLU A 692 -16.91 16.05 23.80
N VAL A 693 -15.69 15.57 24.10
CA VAL A 693 -14.86 16.04 25.21
C VAL A 693 -13.93 17.12 24.68
N ALA A 694 -14.21 18.40 24.98
CA ALA A 694 -13.36 19.51 24.57
C ALA A 694 -11.95 19.38 25.18
N SER A 695 -10.92 19.63 24.37
CA SER A 695 -9.54 19.67 24.83
C SER A 695 -8.72 20.69 24.03
N GLU A 696 -8.39 21.80 24.69
CA GLU A 696 -7.56 22.87 24.10
C GLU A 696 -6.14 22.37 23.80
N PHE A 697 -5.59 21.51 24.67
CA PHE A 697 -4.27 20.91 24.44
C PHE A 697 -4.24 20.07 23.15
N LEU A 698 -5.24 19.19 22.94
CA LEU A 698 -5.28 18.36 21.74
C LEU A 698 -5.51 19.21 20.48
N GLN A 699 -6.34 20.25 20.56
CA GLN A 699 -6.49 21.20 19.45
C GLN A 699 -5.16 21.88 19.11
N ALA A 700 -4.44 22.39 20.11
CA ALA A 700 -3.12 22.99 19.91
C ALA A 700 -2.12 21.98 19.33
N ALA A 701 -2.12 20.72 19.81
CA ALA A 701 -1.24 19.67 19.31
C ALA A 701 -1.51 19.29 17.85
N MET A 702 -2.76 19.37 17.38
CA MET A 702 -3.13 19.09 15.99
C MET A 702 -2.82 20.26 15.03
N GLN A 703 -2.50 21.46 15.54
CA GLN A 703 -2.13 22.62 14.72
C GLN A 703 -0.66 22.60 14.22
N SER A 704 0.10 21.55 14.54
CA SER A 704 1.47 21.37 14.04
C SER A 704 1.53 21.47 12.51
N LYS A 705 2.25 22.47 11.99
CA LYS A 705 2.49 22.64 10.55
C LYS A 705 3.80 21.97 10.15
N TRP A 706 3.73 20.94 9.32
CA TRP A 706 4.89 20.22 8.79
C TRP A 706 5.45 20.93 7.56
N LYS A 707 6.27 21.97 7.77
CA LYS A 707 6.88 22.75 6.67
C LYS A 707 7.87 21.96 5.85
N LEU A 708 8.48 20.94 6.44
CA LEU A 708 9.33 19.99 5.73
C LEU A 708 8.76 18.59 5.94
N SER A 709 8.16 18.01 4.90
CA SER A 709 7.69 16.63 4.92
C SER A 709 8.67 15.74 4.19
N THR A 710 9.22 14.74 4.88
CA THR A 710 10.29 13.89 4.34
C THR A 710 9.93 12.42 4.38
N SER A 711 10.46 11.66 3.43
CA SER A 711 10.34 10.20 3.43
C SER A 711 11.56 9.56 2.79
N GLN A 712 12.14 8.59 3.50
CA GLN A 712 13.11 7.69 2.91
C GLN A 712 12.41 6.58 2.13
N VAL A 713 12.85 6.30 0.90
CA VAL A 713 12.43 5.11 0.15
C VAL A 713 13.61 4.14 0.05
N LEU A 714 13.36 2.86 0.30
CA LEU A 714 14.38 1.82 0.20
C LEU A 714 14.69 1.50 -1.27
N THR A 715 15.97 1.38 -1.61
CA THR A 715 16.44 1.08 -2.97
C THR A 715 16.13 -0.33 -3.45
N ARG A 716 16.27 -1.31 -2.53
CA ARG A 716 15.99 -2.72 -2.77
C ARG A 716 15.27 -3.29 -1.55
N GLN A 717 14.11 -3.90 -1.76
CA GLN A 717 13.36 -4.64 -0.75
C GLN A 717 13.30 -6.14 -1.07
N LEU A 718 13.57 -6.54 -2.31
CA LEU A 718 13.61 -7.94 -2.69
C LEU A 718 14.91 -8.62 -2.25
N PRO A 719 14.87 -9.93 -1.97
CA PRO A 719 16.08 -10.71 -1.72
C PRO A 719 17.05 -10.64 -2.90
N ALA A 720 18.36 -10.68 -2.60
CA ALA A 720 19.43 -10.54 -3.60
C ALA A 720 19.30 -11.45 -4.84
N LYS A 721 18.71 -12.65 -4.69
CA LYS A 721 18.45 -13.58 -5.81
C LYS A 721 17.53 -13.04 -6.92
N PHE A 722 16.78 -11.96 -6.64
CA PHE A 722 15.92 -11.29 -7.61
C PHE A 722 16.66 -10.18 -8.37
N HIS A 723 17.93 -9.95 -8.07
CA HIS A 723 18.77 -8.96 -8.75
C HIS A 723 19.99 -9.66 -9.36
N PRO A 724 20.61 -9.05 -10.39
CA PRO A 724 21.87 -9.53 -10.92
C PRO A 724 22.94 -9.63 -9.82
N PRO A 725 23.95 -10.51 -9.98
CA PRO A 725 25.02 -10.68 -9.00
C PRO A 725 25.87 -9.41 -8.75
N ASN A 726 25.71 -8.37 -9.56
CA ASN A 726 26.40 -7.08 -9.35
C ASN A 726 25.93 -6.42 -8.05
N ASP A 727 26.89 -5.96 -7.25
CA ASP A 727 26.63 -5.40 -5.92
C ASP A 727 25.89 -4.05 -5.95
N GLU A 728 25.94 -3.30 -7.06
CA GLU A 728 25.30 -1.99 -7.16
C GLU A 728 23.88 -2.06 -7.76
N PRO A 729 22.86 -1.52 -7.07
CA PRO A 729 21.53 -1.33 -7.64
C PRO A 729 21.56 -0.34 -8.80
N PHE A 730 20.68 -0.55 -9.78
CA PHE A 730 20.42 0.48 -10.80
C PHE A 730 20.03 1.79 -10.12
N GLU A 731 20.62 2.89 -10.59
CA GLU A 731 20.30 4.22 -10.06
C GLU A 731 18.81 4.51 -10.30
N THR A 732 18.12 5.01 -9.29
CA THR A 732 16.76 5.58 -9.41
C THR A 732 16.62 6.72 -8.39
N PRO A 733 15.85 7.79 -8.64
CA PRO A 733 15.47 8.72 -7.58
C PRO A 733 14.37 8.16 -6.67
N ASN A 734 13.90 6.92 -6.95
CA ASN A 734 12.78 6.21 -6.33
C ASN A 734 11.41 6.86 -6.54
N GLY A 735 11.25 8.16 -6.26
CA GLY A 735 9.97 8.83 -6.37
C GLY A 735 9.88 10.15 -5.61
N GLY A 736 8.65 10.63 -5.42
CA GLY A 736 8.35 11.88 -4.71
C GLY A 736 6.86 12.10 -4.48
N PHE A 737 6.54 13.22 -3.84
CA PHE A 737 5.18 13.68 -3.53
C PHE A 737 5.16 15.22 -3.47
N GLY A 738 4.00 15.85 -3.64
CA GLY A 738 3.86 17.31 -3.51
C GLY A 738 4.07 17.81 -2.07
N PRO A 739 4.29 19.12 -1.85
CA PRO A 739 4.42 19.65 -0.51
C PRO A 739 3.08 19.54 0.26
N VAL A 740 3.15 19.17 1.54
CA VAL A 740 1.96 19.00 2.40
C VAL A 740 1.42 20.33 2.96
N GLN A 741 2.14 21.42 2.75
CA GLN A 741 1.77 22.80 3.07
C GLN A 741 2.11 23.66 1.86
N ASP A 742 1.29 24.67 1.58
CA ASP A 742 1.50 25.57 0.43
C ASP A 742 2.82 26.35 0.53
N ASP A 743 3.26 26.62 1.75
CA ASP A 743 4.51 27.30 2.09
C ASP A 743 5.54 26.36 2.72
N GLY A 744 5.56 25.11 2.25
CA GLY A 744 6.50 24.09 2.70
C GLY A 744 7.11 23.29 1.55
N TYR A 745 7.79 22.21 1.93
CA TYR A 745 8.54 21.32 1.05
C TYR A 745 8.11 19.86 1.23
N GLY A 746 8.04 19.12 0.12
CA GLY A 746 8.07 17.66 0.11
C GLY A 746 9.47 17.18 -0.29
N VAL A 747 10.11 16.32 0.51
CA VAL A 747 11.44 15.78 0.22
C VAL A 747 11.45 14.26 0.33
N CYS A 748 11.44 13.60 -0.81
CA CYS A 748 11.76 12.17 -0.87
C CYS A 748 13.26 12.01 -1.05
N TYR A 749 13.88 11.08 -0.34
CA TYR A 749 15.31 10.82 -0.49
C TYR A 749 15.62 9.34 -0.46
N CYS A 750 16.76 9.01 -1.04
CA CYS A 750 17.18 7.64 -1.15
C CYS A 750 18.70 7.49 -1.11
N LEU A 751 19.16 6.42 -0.45
CA LEU A 751 20.56 6.17 -0.17
C LEU A 751 21.06 4.98 -1.01
N TYR A 752 21.86 5.27 -2.03
CA TYR A 752 22.40 4.31 -2.99
C TYR A 752 23.86 3.98 -2.69
N GLY A 753 24.10 2.72 -2.32
CA GLY A 753 25.46 2.20 -2.23
C GLY A 753 26.40 3.06 -1.37
N GLU A 754 27.66 3.12 -1.77
CA GLU A 754 28.74 3.79 -1.03
C GLU A 754 29.06 5.19 -1.58
N SER A 755 28.40 5.63 -2.65
CA SER A 755 28.77 6.83 -3.40
C SER A 755 27.63 7.81 -3.71
N LEU A 756 26.36 7.46 -3.44
CA LEU A 756 25.25 8.20 -4.06
C LEU A 756 24.04 8.42 -3.14
N PHE A 757 23.55 9.65 -3.11
CA PHE A 757 22.23 10.02 -2.58
C PHE A 757 21.40 10.71 -3.66
N TYR A 758 20.09 10.43 -3.65
CA TYR A 758 19.10 11.17 -4.43
C TYR A 758 18.15 11.90 -3.50
N PHE A 759 17.73 13.11 -3.92
CA PHE A 759 16.68 13.89 -3.30
C PHE A 759 15.71 14.37 -4.38
N THR A 760 14.43 14.09 -4.20
CA THR A 760 13.34 14.67 -4.99
C THR A 760 12.63 15.68 -4.11
N ILE A 761 12.78 16.96 -4.46
CA ILE A 761 12.29 18.09 -3.67
C ILE A 761 11.15 18.76 -4.42
N THR A 762 10.03 18.97 -3.75
CA THR A 762 8.86 19.70 -4.26
C THR A 762 8.52 20.89 -3.38
N SER A 763 8.05 21.97 -4.00
CA SER A 763 7.49 23.17 -3.35
C SER A 763 6.48 23.83 -4.29
N LYS A 764 5.92 24.99 -3.92
CA LYS A 764 5.02 25.75 -4.80
C LYS A 764 5.64 27.04 -5.30
N HIS A 765 5.55 27.31 -6.60
CA HIS A 765 6.00 28.55 -7.23
C HIS A 765 5.25 29.78 -6.69
N SER A 766 3.99 29.61 -6.28
CA SER A 766 3.18 30.64 -5.63
C SER A 766 3.76 31.10 -4.28
N CYS A 767 4.54 30.26 -3.61
CA CYS A 767 5.20 30.61 -2.36
C CYS A 767 6.63 31.14 -2.59
N LYS A 768 6.80 32.46 -2.50
CA LYS A 768 8.08 33.13 -2.76
C LYS A 768 9.20 32.76 -1.77
N SER A 769 8.85 32.32 -0.56
CA SER A 769 9.86 31.90 0.43
C SER A 769 10.40 30.51 0.13
N THR A 770 9.70 29.67 -0.65
CA THR A 770 10.17 28.32 -0.99
C THR A 770 10.82 28.26 -2.39
N SER A 771 11.81 27.39 -2.57
CA SER A 771 12.32 27.00 -3.89
C SER A 771 12.99 25.64 -3.83
N SER A 772 12.51 24.69 -4.62
CA SER A 772 13.03 23.32 -4.67
C SER A 772 14.49 23.29 -5.12
N THR A 773 14.83 24.15 -6.09
CA THR A 773 16.21 24.31 -6.57
C THR A 773 17.13 24.90 -5.51
N ARG A 774 16.71 25.96 -4.81
CA ARG A 774 17.53 26.61 -3.78
C ARG A 774 17.79 25.67 -2.60
N LEU A 775 16.75 24.97 -2.14
CA LEU A 775 16.90 23.96 -1.08
C LEU A 775 17.83 22.81 -1.51
N ALA A 776 17.74 22.34 -2.76
CA ALA A 776 18.65 21.31 -3.29
C ALA A 776 20.12 21.74 -3.22
N GLU A 777 20.44 22.97 -3.61
CA GLU A 777 21.79 23.51 -3.52
C GLU A 777 22.26 23.63 -2.06
N HIS A 778 21.38 24.09 -1.17
CA HIS A 778 21.66 24.12 0.26
C HIS A 778 21.89 22.72 0.86
N ILE A 779 21.17 21.70 0.44
CA ILE A 779 21.38 20.31 0.88
C ILE A 779 22.75 19.80 0.42
N LYS A 780 23.12 19.98 -0.85
CA LYS A 780 24.44 19.58 -1.35
C LYS A 780 25.56 20.29 -0.58
N ARG A 781 25.40 21.59 -0.34
CA ARG A 781 26.37 22.37 0.44
C ARG A 781 26.43 21.87 1.89
N ALA A 782 25.29 21.63 2.53
CA ALA A 782 25.24 21.11 3.90
C ALA A 782 25.94 19.75 4.02
N LEU A 783 25.73 18.84 3.06
CA LEU A 783 26.40 17.54 3.01
C LEU A 783 27.92 17.68 2.90
N ARG A 784 28.41 18.60 2.05
CA ARG A 784 29.85 18.88 1.90
C ARG A 784 30.43 19.52 3.15
N ASP A 785 29.77 20.54 3.70
CA ASP A 785 30.23 21.24 4.90
C ASP A 785 30.32 20.29 6.09
N MET A 786 29.34 19.39 6.25
CA MET A 786 29.35 18.35 7.28
C MET A 786 30.50 17.35 7.10
N ALA A 787 30.83 17.00 5.85
CA ALA A 787 31.96 16.13 5.55
C ALA A 787 33.30 16.84 5.81
N ALA A 788 33.42 18.13 5.47
CA ALA A 788 34.62 18.93 5.69
C ALA A 788 35.03 19.02 7.18
N LEU A 789 34.07 18.91 8.11
CA LEU A 789 34.37 18.82 9.56
C LEU A 789 35.28 17.66 9.94
N THR A 790 35.42 16.65 9.06
CA THR A 790 36.23 15.45 9.31
C THR A 790 37.56 15.47 8.55
N GLY A 791 37.91 16.60 7.93
CA GLY A 791 39.06 16.70 7.03
C GLY A 791 38.85 16.00 5.68
N TRP A 792 37.59 15.79 5.27
CA TRP A 792 37.25 15.30 3.94
C TRP A 792 37.48 16.44 2.92
N ASN A 793 38.29 16.15 1.89
CA ASN A 793 38.65 17.08 0.81
C ASN A 793 37.97 16.70 -0.49
#